data_AF-A0A800G7K1-F1
#
_entry.id   AF-A0A800G7K1-F1
#
_cell.length_a   1.000
_cell.length_b   1.000
_cell.length_c   1.000
_cell.angle_alpha   90.00
_cell.angle_beta   90.00
_cell.angle_gamma   90.00
#
_symmetry.space_group_name_H-M   'P 1'
#
loop_
_entity.id
_entity.type
_entity.pdbx_description
1 polymer ?
#
loop_
_entity_poly.entity_id
_entity_poly.type
_entity_poly.pdbx_seq_one_letter_code
_entity_poly.pdbx_strand_id
1 'polypeptide(L)'
;MSYDLTNDAEDPDGPSLPGVSDVVLRRVRNSCIIAVGLLFSFLILWWLRTVYTDLLWYGELGHRDVFTKILAMKLWLFIGGTAVTAAVLIVNFYFTFRFSRGPSTLPVSDDTMRLLRALLIGAVVITVLTAALVFGSAASGRWEVFLLFLNKVSFGVSDAQFGQDVSFFIVTLRMLNFIQNWIMGILITSVVMSLLLYAGIYGLRGLNFFVAPRMLKHIGILGGLLMLSIAAGHVLTIYELVVSSGGLLAGAGYADVHARIPVLWLMTAIASLAAAAFLFSHYFGGLRLMAGSFSLWIIMFLLANLAFPALFQRFQVDPNEFEREQIYIERNIEATRSAYQLDQVERVAVPAVGDISADLIANNPGVIENIRLWDVEPLQDAYNQLQFMELYYNFLNMDSDRYVLDGQLQQVLLAARELDPDNLPEDARNWVNRRLQYTHGYGVAMSPATGFTPEEGRPEFLIQDIPIRGEIPIEQPELYYGESPTPFALVNTTAPEIDPSGREVHYDGFGGVKIGSTFRRFAYAWQFADINILLSDQIQSDTRIQYRRQISQRVHALAPFLTMDDDPYPVVDEAGKLLWMQDAFTTTGRYPYSTRTEEGFNYIRNSVKAVVDAFTGEVFIYVIDTSDPLLQMYRRAFPGLFLDFDQMPVDLQAHIRYPNGLFSPQADMYLRYHITDAQVFFNQADQWAVPQDTRFGRSGVEVHPSYLILQMPGGEREEFVLMLPFSPAGEKKNLVGWLIAQNDGDSYGKLSAFTVPTDPQVDGPAQVEARIENDQSISQQFTLWDGAGSQIVRGQLLVIPVGDAIIYVEPLYLQSEVLAFPELKKVILADGSNVVMADSVGEGLAMLLEGKAPLTGTPEDVLLNPASDDLRLIEETVTELDKALKELQEAVERLRENLDQDPH
;
A
#
# COMPACT_ATOMS: atom_id res chain seq x y z
N MET A 1 27.13 3.08 102.83
CA MET A 1 25.71 3.50 102.94
C MET A 1 25.32 4.02 101.56
N SER A 2 24.63 3.18 100.80
CA SER A 2 23.17 3.20 100.63
C SER A 2 22.75 4.12 99.47
N TYR A 3 22.42 3.44 98.37
CA TYR A 3 21.51 3.76 97.28
C TYR A 3 20.82 5.14 97.26
N ASP A 4 20.79 5.74 96.08
CA ASP A 4 19.51 6.10 95.46
C ASP A 4 19.54 5.86 93.94
N LEU A 5 18.40 5.40 93.42
CA LEU A 5 18.12 4.80 92.12
C LEU A 5 17.25 5.72 91.27
N THR A 6 17.75 6.17 90.12
CA THR A 6 16.99 6.56 88.91
C THR A 6 18.01 6.54 87.77
N ASN A 7 18.28 5.45 87.04
CA ASN A 7 17.42 4.74 86.09
C ASN A 7 16.44 5.66 85.36
N ASP A 8 16.96 6.40 84.38
CA ASP A 8 16.25 6.72 83.15
C ASP A 8 17.19 6.43 81.97
N ALA A 9 16.61 5.77 80.97
CA ALA A 9 17.26 5.08 79.88
C ALA A 9 18.07 6.01 78.96
N GLU A 10 19.38 5.76 78.86
CA GLU A 10 20.10 5.99 77.61
C GLU A 10 19.73 4.84 76.67
N ASP A 11 18.78 5.12 75.78
CA ASP A 11 18.46 4.28 74.63
C ASP A 11 19.74 4.11 73.81
N PRO A 12 20.23 2.88 73.53
CA PRO A 12 21.43 2.71 72.74
C PRO A 12 21.19 3.28 71.35
N ASP A 13 22.12 4.12 70.87
CA ASP A 13 22.16 4.57 69.47
C ASP A 13 21.92 3.34 68.57
N GLY A 14 20.73 3.26 67.99
CA GLY A 14 20.38 2.22 67.04
C GLY A 14 21.42 2.18 65.94
N PRO A 15 21.69 1.02 65.32
CA PRO A 15 22.72 0.90 64.30
C PRO A 15 22.46 1.96 63.21
N SER A 16 23.37 2.93 63.11
CA SER A 16 23.37 3.88 62.01
C SER A 16 23.44 3.04 60.73
N LEU A 17 22.37 3.05 59.93
CA LEU A 17 22.40 2.54 58.56
C LEU A 17 23.70 3.06 57.91
N PRO A 18 24.47 2.23 57.19
CA PRO A 18 25.78 2.61 56.69
C PRO A 18 25.66 3.93 55.91
N GLY A 19 26.14 5.00 56.53
CA GLY A 19 26.05 6.35 55.99
C GLY A 19 26.90 6.40 54.73
N VAL A 20 26.25 6.46 53.57
CA VAL A 20 26.92 6.83 52.33
C VAL A 20 27.55 8.20 52.60
N SER A 21 28.89 8.31 52.57
CA SER A 21 29.55 9.57 52.90
C SER A 21 29.12 10.68 51.92
N ASP A 22 29.07 11.93 52.37
CA ASP A 22 28.76 13.09 51.51
C ASP A 22 29.64 13.16 50.25
N VAL A 23 30.86 12.64 50.36
CA VAL A 23 31.82 12.50 49.26
C VAL A 23 31.33 11.46 48.24
N VAL A 24 30.84 10.31 48.69
CA VAL A 24 30.28 9.27 47.82
C VAL A 24 28.97 9.74 47.18
N LEU A 25 28.08 10.40 47.91
CA LEU A 25 26.85 10.99 47.37
C LEU A 25 27.12 12.08 46.33
N ARG A 26 28.07 12.99 46.57
CA ARG A 26 28.49 14.00 45.57
C ARG A 26 29.12 13.35 44.36
N ARG A 27 29.93 12.31 44.54
CA ARG A 27 30.56 11.56 43.45
C ARG A 27 29.51 10.84 42.61
N VAL A 28 28.58 10.11 43.22
CA VAL A 28 27.47 9.42 42.53
C VAL A 28 26.59 10.43 41.79
N ARG A 29 26.20 11.55 42.41
CA ARG A 29 25.42 12.61 41.76
C ARG A 29 26.15 13.17 40.55
N ASN A 30 27.43 13.53 40.69
CA ASN A 30 28.21 14.08 39.60
C ASN A 30 28.39 13.03 38.47
N SER A 31 28.63 11.77 38.81
CA SER A 31 28.67 10.67 37.84
C SER A 31 27.34 10.48 37.11
N CYS A 32 26.19 10.56 37.80
CA CYS A 32 24.88 10.49 37.18
C CYS A 32 24.61 11.69 36.25
N ILE A 33 24.97 12.91 36.66
CA ILE A 33 24.84 14.11 35.80
C ILE A 33 25.70 13.97 34.55
N ILE A 34 26.93 13.47 34.70
CA ILE A 34 27.83 13.20 33.57
C ILE A 34 27.22 12.12 32.67
N ALA A 35 26.73 11.01 33.22
CA ALA A 35 26.13 9.93 32.45
C ALA A 35 24.87 10.39 31.67
N VAL A 36 23.98 11.16 32.30
CA VAL A 36 22.81 11.75 31.65
C VAL A 36 23.22 12.76 30.58
N GLY A 37 24.22 13.60 30.87
CA GLY A 37 24.78 14.54 29.89
C GLY A 37 25.37 13.84 28.68
N LEU A 38 26.11 12.74 28.90
CA LEU A 38 26.67 11.90 27.83
C LEU A 38 25.58 11.20 27.02
N LEU A 39 24.56 10.64 27.68
CA LEU A 39 23.42 10.02 27.00
C LEU A 39 22.67 11.04 26.13
N PHE A 40 22.37 12.22 26.67
CA PHE A 40 21.68 13.27 25.91
C PHE A 40 22.52 13.80 24.75
N SER A 41 23.83 13.96 24.97
CA SER A 41 24.78 14.32 23.91
C SER A 41 24.82 13.24 22.82
N PHE A 42 24.84 11.97 23.20
CA PHE A 42 24.80 10.84 22.27
C PHE A 42 23.49 10.84 21.45
N LEU A 43 22.33 11.03 22.08
CA LEU A 43 21.04 11.09 21.39
C LEU A 43 20.96 12.27 20.40
N ILE A 44 21.49 13.44 20.79
CA ILE A 44 21.57 14.60 19.89
C ILE A 44 22.49 14.31 18.71
N LEU A 45 23.68 13.76 18.96
CA LEU A 45 24.63 13.43 17.92
C LEU A 45 24.09 12.35 16.98
N TRP A 46 23.38 11.36 17.53
CA TRP A 46 22.69 10.32 16.76
C TRP A 46 21.65 10.92 15.81
N TRP A 47 20.85 11.87 16.28
CA TRP A 47 19.87 12.59 15.46
C TRP A 47 20.55 13.51 14.43
N LEU A 48 21.56 14.28 14.84
CA LEU A 48 22.31 15.20 13.97
C LEU A 48 23.01 14.46 12.83
N ARG A 49 23.52 13.24 13.08
CA ARG A 49 24.08 12.37 12.05
C ARG A 49 23.08 12.14 10.93
N THR A 50 21.85 11.69 11.26
CA THR A 50 20.81 11.43 10.26
C THR A 50 20.38 12.71 9.53
N VAL A 51 20.22 13.82 10.26
CA VAL A 51 19.92 15.13 9.64
C VAL A 51 21.01 15.56 8.66
N TYR A 52 22.28 15.34 9.00
CA TYR A 52 23.41 15.69 8.14
C TYR A 52 23.47 14.81 6.88
N THR A 53 23.33 13.50 7.01
CA THR A 53 23.33 12.59 5.86
C THR A 53 22.13 12.84 4.95
N ASP A 54 20.95 13.10 5.51
CA ASP A 54 19.77 13.47 4.73
C ASP A 54 19.97 14.79 3.99
N LEU A 55 20.48 15.83 4.66
CA LEU A 55 20.75 17.12 4.02
C LEU A 55 21.70 16.99 2.82
N LEU A 56 22.69 16.10 2.90
CA LEU A 56 23.59 15.81 1.78
C LEU A 56 22.86 15.09 0.65
N TRP A 57 22.01 14.11 0.96
CA TRP A 57 21.24 13.34 -0.03
C TRP A 57 20.23 14.17 -0.81
N TYR A 58 19.37 14.93 -0.11
CA TYR A 58 18.48 15.89 -0.77
C TYR A 58 19.28 16.97 -1.52
N GLY A 59 20.51 17.21 -1.08
CA GLY A 59 21.47 18.07 -1.75
C GLY A 59 21.95 17.58 -3.10
N GLU A 60 22.15 16.28 -3.24
CA GLU A 60 22.59 15.68 -4.50
C GLU A 60 21.46 15.73 -5.53
N LEU A 61 20.21 15.52 -5.09
CA LEU A 61 19.03 15.54 -5.95
C LEU A 61 18.45 16.94 -6.20
N GLY A 62 19.10 18.01 -5.74
CA GLY A 62 18.59 19.38 -5.91
C GLY A 62 17.37 19.77 -5.03
N HIS A 63 16.87 18.88 -4.18
CA HIS A 63 15.66 19.10 -3.36
C HIS A 63 15.93 19.44 -1.87
N ARG A 64 17.03 20.16 -1.56
CA ARG A 64 17.35 20.58 -0.17
C ARG A 64 16.22 21.36 0.50
N ASP A 65 15.48 22.12 -0.29
CA ASP A 65 14.40 22.97 0.20
C ASP A 65 13.25 22.14 0.81
N VAL A 66 12.97 20.96 0.27
CA VAL A 66 11.93 20.05 0.79
C VAL A 66 12.32 19.59 2.19
N PHE A 67 13.52 19.04 2.34
CA PHE A 67 14.03 18.55 3.62
C PHE A 67 14.10 19.66 4.67
N THR A 68 14.71 20.80 4.32
CA THR A 68 14.88 21.90 5.25
C THR A 68 13.53 22.50 5.67
N LYS A 69 12.54 22.56 4.78
CA LYS A 69 11.18 23.02 5.11
C LYS A 69 10.45 22.06 6.06
N ILE A 70 10.51 20.75 5.79
CA ILE A 70 9.92 19.73 6.69
C ILE A 70 10.62 19.76 8.05
N LEU A 71 11.96 19.78 8.06
CA LEU A 71 12.76 19.83 9.29
C LEU A 71 12.48 21.10 10.10
N ALA A 72 12.43 22.27 9.43
CA ALA A 72 12.09 23.52 10.07
C ALA A 72 10.70 23.44 10.70
N MET A 73 9.68 22.99 9.97
CA MET A 73 8.32 22.84 10.52
C MET A 73 8.30 21.92 11.75
N LYS A 74 8.94 20.75 11.67
CA LYS A 74 9.08 19.82 12.81
C LYS A 74 9.77 20.47 14.01
N LEU A 75 10.84 21.22 13.80
CA LEU A 75 11.59 21.90 14.86
C LEU A 75 10.80 23.06 15.48
N TRP A 76 10.13 23.88 14.66
CA TRP A 76 9.26 24.96 15.11
C TRP A 76 8.12 24.44 15.98
N LEU A 77 7.45 23.37 15.57
CA LEU A 77 6.38 22.74 16.34
C LEU A 77 6.90 22.07 17.62
N PHE A 78 8.07 21.43 17.55
CA PHE A 78 8.71 20.84 18.72
C PHE A 78 9.06 21.89 19.78
N ILE A 79 9.78 22.94 19.38
CA ILE A 79 10.20 24.02 20.28
C ILE A 79 8.98 24.78 20.79
N GLY A 80 8.05 25.15 19.91
CA GLY A 80 6.82 25.87 20.28
C GLY A 80 5.95 25.07 21.24
N GLY A 81 5.68 23.79 20.92
CA GLY A 81 4.90 22.90 21.77
C GLY A 81 5.57 22.64 23.13
N THR A 82 6.89 22.44 23.15
CA THR A 82 7.66 22.28 24.40
C THR A 82 7.60 23.55 25.24
N ALA A 83 7.83 24.72 24.65
CA ALA A 83 7.86 25.99 25.36
C ALA A 83 6.48 26.34 25.94
N VAL A 84 5.41 26.18 25.16
CA VAL A 84 4.03 26.44 25.62
C VAL A 84 3.66 25.49 26.75
N THR A 85 3.93 24.18 26.60
CA THR A 85 3.62 23.19 27.65
C THR A 85 4.41 23.46 28.93
N ALA A 86 5.72 23.72 28.81
CA ALA A 86 6.56 24.05 29.95
C ALA A 86 6.07 25.32 30.66
N ALA A 87 5.72 26.38 29.92
CA ALA A 87 5.19 27.60 30.49
C ALA A 87 3.89 27.35 31.27
N VAL A 88 2.94 26.60 30.69
CA VAL A 88 1.68 26.25 31.35
C VAL A 88 1.92 25.45 32.62
N LEU A 89 2.77 24.40 32.57
CA LEU A 89 3.05 23.56 33.73
C LEU A 89 3.83 24.29 34.83
N ILE A 90 4.80 25.14 34.48
CA ILE A 90 5.55 25.95 35.44
C ILE A 90 4.61 26.92 36.17
N VAL A 91 3.73 27.62 35.43
CA VAL A 91 2.74 28.53 36.02
C VAL A 91 1.78 27.76 36.93
N ASN A 92 1.30 26.60 36.47
CA ASN A 92 0.43 25.72 37.25
C ASN A 92 1.10 25.26 38.56
N PHE A 93 2.32 24.74 38.49
CA PHE A 93 3.05 24.26 39.67
C PHE A 93 3.47 25.38 40.62
N TYR A 94 3.78 26.57 40.10
CA TYR A 94 4.02 27.76 40.92
C TYR A 94 2.82 28.06 41.83
N PHE A 95 1.60 28.05 41.27
CA PHE A 95 0.38 28.24 42.05
C PHE A 95 0.13 27.11 43.04
N THR A 96 0.36 25.85 42.64
CA THR A 96 0.27 24.68 43.53
C THR A 96 1.18 24.82 44.75
N PHE A 97 2.45 25.18 44.56
CA PHE A 97 3.37 25.45 45.66
C PHE A 97 2.94 26.65 46.50
N ARG A 98 2.54 27.75 45.86
CA ARG A 98 2.16 29.00 46.54
C ARG A 98 0.95 28.82 47.46
N PHE A 99 -0.01 27.98 47.07
CA PHE A 99 -1.24 27.74 47.82
C PHE A 99 -1.12 26.61 48.86
N SER A 100 -0.06 25.80 48.80
CA SER A 100 0.19 24.70 49.76
C SER A 100 1.09 25.09 50.94
N ARG A 101 1.62 26.31 50.97
CA ARG A 101 2.54 26.76 52.04
C ARG A 101 1.85 26.79 53.41
N GLY A 102 2.51 26.24 54.43
CA GLY A 102 2.10 26.33 55.83
C GLY A 102 3.06 25.57 56.76
N PRO A 103 2.86 25.63 58.08
CA PRO A 103 3.72 24.96 59.06
C PRO A 103 3.63 23.43 58.94
N SER A 104 4.72 22.74 59.25
CA SER A 104 4.83 21.27 59.31
C SER A 104 4.68 20.78 60.75
N THR A 105 3.92 19.71 60.95
CA THR A 105 3.67 19.08 62.26
C THR A 105 4.31 17.69 62.40
N LEU A 106 5.04 17.23 61.39
CA LEU A 106 5.79 15.97 61.46
C LEU A 106 6.97 16.08 62.43
N PRO A 107 7.17 15.11 63.34
CA PRO A 107 8.32 15.04 64.23
C PRO A 107 9.53 14.47 63.47
N VAL A 108 9.98 15.20 62.44
CA VAL A 108 11.05 14.76 61.53
C VAL A 108 12.14 15.83 61.55
N SER A 109 13.41 15.42 61.52
CA SER A 109 14.55 16.35 61.54
C SER A 109 14.49 17.36 60.38
N ASP A 110 14.97 18.58 60.61
CA ASP A 110 14.97 19.66 59.61
C ASP A 110 15.69 19.24 58.31
N ASP A 111 16.73 18.43 58.42
CA ASP A 111 17.48 17.92 57.27
C ASP A 111 16.69 16.90 56.43
N THR A 112 15.92 16.01 57.08
CA THR A 112 15.04 15.07 56.38
C THR A 112 13.89 15.81 55.68
N MET A 113 13.33 16.86 56.29
CA MET A 113 12.31 17.70 55.68
C MET A 113 12.84 18.48 54.46
N ARG A 114 14.10 18.96 54.52
CA ARG A 114 14.78 19.58 53.38
C ARG A 114 14.96 18.59 52.24
N LEU A 115 15.38 17.36 52.52
CA LEU A 115 15.54 16.30 51.52
C LEU A 115 14.22 15.97 50.82
N LEU A 116 13.13 15.78 51.58
CA LEU A 116 11.82 15.45 51.03
C LEU A 116 11.25 16.59 50.15
N ARG A 117 11.45 17.86 50.54
CA ARG A 117 11.10 19.01 49.69
C ARG A 117 11.95 19.07 48.42
N ALA A 118 13.24 18.77 48.52
CA ALA A 118 14.13 18.72 47.37
C ALA A 118 13.72 17.61 46.38
N LEU A 119 13.33 16.42 46.88
CA LEU A 119 12.80 15.33 46.05
C LEU A 119 11.50 15.72 45.35
N LEU A 120 10.60 16.43 46.03
CA LEU A 120 9.34 16.88 45.44
C LEU A 120 9.55 17.96 44.37
N ILE A 121 10.44 18.94 44.61
CA ILE A 121 10.84 19.92 43.59
C ILE A 121 11.53 19.21 42.42
N GLY A 122 12.40 18.23 42.70
CA GLY A 122 13.03 17.39 41.68
C GLY A 122 12.01 16.65 40.83
N ALA A 123 10.99 16.04 41.43
CA ALA A 123 9.89 15.37 40.73
C ALA A 123 9.09 16.33 39.85
N VAL A 124 8.84 17.56 40.31
CA VAL A 124 8.19 18.62 39.52
C VAL A 124 9.04 19.00 38.31
N VAL A 125 10.32 19.27 38.51
CA VAL A 125 11.24 19.62 37.42
C VAL A 125 11.32 18.48 36.40
N ILE A 126 11.44 17.24 36.87
CA ILE A 126 11.43 16.05 35.99
C ILE A 126 10.12 16.00 35.21
N THR A 127 8.97 16.18 35.86
CA THR A 127 7.67 16.16 35.18
C THR A 127 7.53 17.26 34.13
N VAL A 128 7.97 18.49 34.43
CA VAL A 128 7.94 19.59 33.44
C VAL A 128 8.84 19.23 32.26
N LEU A 129 10.07 18.76 32.51
CA LEU A 129 11.01 18.41 31.45
C LEU A 129 10.50 17.27 30.59
N THR A 130 9.96 16.20 31.18
CA THR A 130 9.45 15.05 30.42
C THR A 130 8.16 15.37 29.70
N ALA A 131 7.16 15.94 30.39
CA ALA A 131 5.86 16.26 29.78
C ALA A 131 6.01 17.29 28.66
N ALA A 132 6.80 18.35 28.85
CA ALA A 132 7.00 19.36 27.81
C ALA A 132 7.63 18.76 26.54
N LEU A 133 8.63 17.88 26.68
CA LEU A 133 9.24 17.20 25.53
C LEU A 133 8.27 16.22 24.85
N VAL A 134 7.43 15.51 25.61
CA VAL A 134 6.40 14.61 25.07
C VAL A 134 5.36 15.40 24.27
N PHE A 135 4.81 16.48 24.82
CA PHE A 135 3.83 17.32 24.12
C PHE A 135 4.43 18.08 22.93
N GLY A 136 5.70 18.49 23.01
CA GLY A 136 6.44 19.06 21.88
C GLY A 136 6.68 18.04 20.77
N SER A 137 7.07 16.81 21.12
CA SER A 137 7.21 15.70 20.16
C SER A 137 5.88 15.37 19.49
N ALA A 138 4.79 15.31 20.26
CA ALA A 138 3.44 15.10 19.72
C ALA A 138 3.02 16.19 18.71
N ALA A 139 3.38 17.45 18.94
CA ALA A 139 3.15 18.53 17.98
C ALA A 139 4.02 18.40 16.72
N SER A 140 5.31 18.10 16.89
CA SER A 140 6.26 17.86 15.78
C SER A 140 5.80 16.71 14.87
N GLY A 141 5.27 15.63 15.44
CA GLY A 141 4.72 14.50 14.70
C GLY A 141 3.51 14.83 13.81
N ARG A 142 2.86 15.99 14.01
CA ARG A 142 1.71 16.46 13.22
C ARG A 142 2.08 17.55 12.20
N TRP A 143 3.36 17.67 11.85
CA TRP A 143 3.87 18.68 10.90
C TRP A 143 3.06 18.80 9.60
N GLU A 144 2.61 17.70 9.02
CA GLU A 144 1.84 17.67 7.77
C GLU A 144 0.47 18.35 7.94
N VAL A 145 -0.21 18.14 9.07
CA VAL A 145 -1.49 18.80 9.38
C VAL A 145 -1.33 20.32 9.43
N PHE A 146 -0.23 20.80 10.04
CA PHE A 146 0.11 22.23 10.04
C PHE A 146 0.49 22.75 8.66
N LEU A 147 1.26 21.97 7.91
CA LEU A 147 1.67 22.33 6.57
C LEU A 147 0.46 22.50 5.63
N LEU A 148 -0.44 21.53 5.59
CA LEU A 148 -1.66 21.59 4.80
C LEU A 148 -2.58 22.73 5.26
N PHE A 149 -2.70 22.96 6.57
CA PHE A 149 -3.49 24.08 7.11
C PHE A 149 -2.98 25.44 6.64
N LEU A 150 -1.66 25.64 6.60
CA LEU A 150 -1.05 26.88 6.13
C LEU A 150 -1.12 27.06 4.60
N ASN A 151 -1.26 25.96 3.85
CA ASN A 151 -1.31 25.95 2.39
C ASN A 151 -2.69 25.56 1.83
N LYS A 152 -3.73 25.65 2.67
CA LYS A 152 -5.09 25.19 2.37
C LYS A 152 -5.63 25.76 1.06
N VAL A 153 -6.24 24.88 0.27
CA VAL A 153 -7.02 25.17 -0.95
C VAL A 153 -8.45 24.65 -0.75
N SER A 154 -9.43 25.26 -1.41
CA SER A 154 -10.83 24.80 -1.38
C SER A 154 -11.01 23.65 -2.38
N PHE A 155 -11.81 22.66 -2.02
CA PHE A 155 -12.17 21.58 -2.94
C PHE A 155 -13.21 22.04 -3.98
N GLY A 156 -13.92 23.13 -3.72
CA GLY A 156 -15.03 23.60 -4.55
C GLY A 156 -16.31 22.79 -4.36
N VAL A 157 -16.28 21.77 -3.49
CA VAL A 157 -17.41 20.90 -3.15
C VAL A 157 -17.73 21.06 -1.67
N SER A 158 -19.00 21.26 -1.36
CA SER A 158 -19.51 21.40 0.01
C SER A 158 -20.16 20.10 0.48
N ASP A 159 -20.02 19.81 1.78
CA ASP A 159 -20.72 18.68 2.39
C ASP A 159 -22.23 18.94 2.47
N ALA A 160 -23.03 17.88 2.30
CA ALA A 160 -24.48 17.97 2.21
C ALA A 160 -25.18 18.28 3.55
N GLN A 161 -24.49 18.21 4.69
CA GLN A 161 -25.10 18.36 6.01
C GLN A 161 -24.84 19.74 6.64
N PHE A 162 -23.60 20.23 6.58
CA PHE A 162 -23.15 21.47 7.19
C PHE A 162 -22.82 22.58 6.18
N GLY A 163 -22.83 22.26 4.87
CA GLY A 163 -22.51 23.20 3.80
C GLY A 163 -21.06 23.71 3.85
N GLN A 164 -20.17 23.02 4.54
CA GLN A 164 -18.76 23.35 4.63
C GLN A 164 -18.01 22.73 3.45
N ASP A 165 -17.06 23.46 2.89
CA ASP A 165 -16.17 22.90 1.86
C ASP A 165 -15.43 21.66 2.42
N VAL A 166 -15.20 20.65 1.58
CA VAL A 166 -14.52 19.40 1.97
C VAL A 166 -13.14 19.65 2.62
N SER A 167 -12.43 20.72 2.24
CA SER A 167 -11.18 21.14 2.89
C SER A 167 -11.32 21.46 4.38
N PHE A 168 -12.53 21.81 4.85
CA PHE A 168 -12.81 21.94 6.28
C PHE A 168 -12.57 20.62 7.00
N PHE A 169 -13.11 19.51 6.51
CA PHE A 169 -13.03 18.21 7.18
C PHE A 169 -11.64 17.56 7.07
N ILE A 170 -10.98 17.73 5.93
CA ILE A 170 -9.65 17.15 5.70
C ILE A 170 -8.57 17.92 6.47
N VAL A 171 -8.63 19.26 6.46
CA VAL A 171 -7.54 20.11 6.95
C VAL A 171 -7.92 20.83 8.25
N THR A 172 -9.03 21.58 8.25
CA THR A 172 -9.36 22.49 9.36
C THR A 172 -9.82 21.73 10.60
N LEU A 173 -10.72 20.77 10.45
CA LEU A 173 -11.23 19.93 11.52
C LEU A 173 -10.12 19.06 12.12
N ARG A 174 -9.20 18.54 11.30
CA ARG A 174 -8.01 17.80 11.78
C ARG A 174 -7.11 18.68 12.65
N MET A 175 -6.90 19.94 12.26
CA MET A 175 -6.17 20.93 13.05
C MET A 175 -6.87 21.24 14.38
N LEU A 176 -8.18 21.51 14.34
CA LEU A 176 -8.96 21.83 15.54
C LEU A 176 -8.99 20.66 16.53
N ASN A 177 -9.18 19.44 16.05
CA ASN A 177 -9.10 18.23 16.87
C ASN A 177 -7.72 18.03 17.48
N PHE A 178 -6.65 18.28 16.73
CA PHE A 178 -5.30 18.22 17.28
C PHE A 178 -5.12 19.23 18.42
N ILE A 179 -5.47 20.50 18.19
CA ILE A 179 -5.34 21.58 19.20
C ILE A 179 -6.17 21.25 20.45
N GLN A 180 -7.43 20.82 20.27
CA GLN A 180 -8.32 20.49 21.37
C GLN A 180 -7.78 19.30 22.20
N ASN A 181 -7.33 18.22 21.57
CA ASN A 181 -6.76 17.06 22.26
C ASN A 181 -5.44 17.40 22.96
N TRP A 182 -4.62 18.26 22.35
CA TRP A 182 -3.36 18.72 22.91
C TRP A 182 -3.58 19.59 24.17
N ILE A 183 -4.51 20.54 24.11
CA ILE A 183 -4.94 21.35 25.28
C ILE A 183 -5.56 20.45 26.36
N MET A 184 -6.42 19.51 25.98
CA MET A 184 -7.01 18.54 26.90
C MET A 184 -5.94 17.77 27.66
N GLY A 185 -4.94 17.22 26.96
CA GLY A 185 -3.83 16.49 27.57
C GLY A 185 -3.07 17.34 28.58
N ILE A 186 -2.72 18.58 28.23
CA ILE A 186 -2.02 19.51 29.14
C ILE A 186 -2.87 19.81 30.38
N LEU A 187 -4.17 20.02 30.22
CA LEU A 187 -5.09 20.29 31.33
C LEU A 187 -5.25 19.07 32.25
N ILE A 188 -5.40 17.87 31.70
CA ILE A 188 -5.47 16.63 32.48
C ILE A 188 -4.18 16.45 33.28
N THR A 189 -3.01 16.57 32.64
CA THR A 189 -1.71 16.51 33.32
C THR A 189 -1.62 17.58 34.42
N SER A 190 -2.06 18.80 34.15
CA SER A 190 -2.03 19.90 35.12
C SER A 190 -2.92 19.62 36.34
N VAL A 191 -4.12 19.08 36.14
CA VAL A 191 -5.05 18.71 37.23
C VAL A 191 -4.48 17.56 38.05
N VAL A 192 -4.12 16.44 37.40
CA VAL A 192 -3.62 15.23 38.08
C VAL A 192 -2.36 15.54 38.87
N MET A 193 -1.37 16.20 38.25
CA MET A 193 -0.12 16.51 38.93
C MET A 193 -0.32 17.53 40.05
N SER A 194 -1.24 18.51 39.90
CA SER A 194 -1.54 19.42 41.01
C SER A 194 -2.16 18.70 42.20
N LEU A 195 -3.10 17.77 41.96
CA LEU A 195 -3.70 16.97 43.04
C LEU A 195 -2.66 16.09 43.75
N LEU A 196 -1.79 15.42 42.99
CA LEU A 196 -0.69 14.62 43.55
C LEU A 196 0.28 15.47 44.36
N LEU A 197 0.65 16.65 43.87
CA LEU A 197 1.52 17.59 44.60
C LEU A 197 0.85 18.14 45.84
N TYR A 198 -0.44 18.45 45.78
CA TYR A 198 -1.21 18.88 46.95
C TYR A 198 -1.23 17.78 48.02
N ALA A 199 -1.53 16.54 47.65
CA ALA A 199 -1.51 15.40 48.56
C ALA A 199 -0.10 15.15 49.13
N GLY A 200 0.93 15.19 48.28
CA GLY A 200 2.32 15.02 48.67
C GLY A 200 2.79 16.10 49.66
N ILE A 201 2.52 17.37 49.39
CA ILE A 201 2.92 18.48 50.29
C ILE A 201 2.18 18.39 51.64
N TYR A 202 0.90 17.99 51.66
CA TYR A 202 0.16 17.79 52.90
C TYR A 202 0.66 16.59 53.71
N GLY A 203 0.94 15.47 53.03
CA GLY A 203 1.59 14.31 53.62
C GLY A 203 2.93 14.66 54.26
N LEU A 204 3.77 15.43 53.54
CA LEU A 204 5.03 15.98 54.05
C LEU A 204 4.87 16.99 55.19
N ARG A 205 3.65 17.50 55.45
CA ARG A 205 3.37 18.36 56.60
C ARG A 205 2.80 17.58 57.78
N GLY A 206 2.48 16.28 57.63
CA GLY A 206 1.87 15.46 58.68
C GLY A 206 0.42 15.80 58.94
N LEU A 207 -0.23 16.40 57.95
CA LEU A 207 -1.62 16.82 58.02
C LEU A 207 -2.48 15.92 57.15
N ASN A 208 -3.68 15.61 57.63
CA ASN A 208 -4.68 14.99 56.77
C ASN A 208 -4.96 15.91 55.58
N PHE A 209 -5.00 15.33 54.38
CA PHE A 209 -5.27 16.07 53.16
C PHE A 209 -6.66 16.73 53.23
N PHE A 210 -6.68 18.06 53.23
CA PHE A 210 -7.92 18.83 53.11
C PHE A 210 -7.75 19.92 52.05
N VAL A 211 -8.81 20.18 51.28
CA VAL A 211 -8.76 21.16 50.19
C VAL A 211 -8.99 22.56 50.76
N ALA A 212 -7.91 23.33 50.94
CA ALA A 212 -8.00 24.71 51.40
C ALA A 212 -8.72 25.61 50.37
N PRO A 213 -9.36 26.74 50.77
CA PRO A 213 -10.13 27.58 49.83
C PRO A 213 -9.33 28.09 48.62
N ARG A 214 -8.04 28.39 48.80
CA ARG A 214 -7.14 28.80 47.69
C ARG A 214 -6.82 27.64 46.73
N MET A 215 -6.68 26.42 47.25
CA MET A 215 -6.48 25.21 46.45
C MET A 215 -7.74 24.88 45.66
N LEU A 216 -8.91 25.04 46.31
CA LEU A 216 -10.21 24.86 45.68
C LEU A 216 -10.41 25.82 44.51
N LYS A 217 -10.03 27.10 44.67
CA LYS A 217 -10.05 28.08 43.56
C LYS A 217 -9.14 27.67 42.41
N HIS A 218 -7.94 27.17 42.70
CA HIS A 218 -6.99 26.73 41.67
C HIS A 218 -7.51 25.51 40.88
N ILE A 219 -7.93 24.45 41.57
CA ILE A 219 -8.51 23.25 40.94
C ILE A 219 -9.83 23.58 40.25
N GLY A 220 -10.62 24.52 40.79
CA GLY A 220 -11.83 25.05 40.14
C GLY A 220 -11.54 25.73 38.80
N ILE A 221 -10.47 26.52 38.71
CA ILE A 221 -10.05 27.14 37.43
C ILE A 221 -9.58 26.07 36.43
N LEU A 222 -8.68 25.16 36.85
CA LEU A 222 -8.17 24.10 35.97
C LEU A 222 -9.29 23.17 35.49
N GLY A 223 -10.16 22.75 36.40
CA GLY A 223 -11.31 21.91 36.05
C GLY A 223 -12.35 22.65 35.21
N GLY A 224 -12.54 23.96 35.41
CA GLY A 224 -13.37 24.78 34.55
C GLY A 224 -12.84 24.86 33.12
N LEU A 225 -11.54 25.09 32.95
CA LEU A 225 -10.88 25.05 31.64
C LEU A 225 -10.95 23.66 31.00
N LEU A 226 -10.79 22.59 31.81
CA LEU A 226 -10.94 21.21 31.35
C LEU A 226 -12.35 20.95 30.83
N MET A 227 -13.38 21.37 31.57
CA MET A 227 -14.78 21.23 31.15
C MET A 227 -15.09 22.05 29.89
N LEU A 228 -14.48 23.23 29.69
CA LEU A 228 -14.60 23.98 28.43
C LEU A 228 -13.92 23.25 27.26
N SER A 229 -12.76 22.64 27.49
CA SER A 229 -12.08 21.82 26.47
C SER A 229 -12.92 20.60 26.09
N ILE A 230 -13.62 19.99 27.06
CA ILE A 230 -14.60 18.92 26.83
C ILE A 230 -15.80 19.42 26.02
N ALA A 231 -16.35 20.59 26.35
CA ALA A 231 -17.43 21.20 25.60
C ALA A 231 -17.03 21.47 24.14
N ALA A 232 -15.84 22.02 23.90
CA ALA A 232 -15.30 22.21 22.55
C ALA A 232 -15.14 20.87 21.81
N GLY A 233 -14.70 19.81 22.51
CA GLY A 233 -14.62 18.46 21.95
C GLY A 233 -15.96 17.96 21.41
N HIS A 234 -17.05 18.11 22.17
CA HIS A 234 -18.39 17.72 21.72
C HIS A 234 -18.82 18.46 20.45
N VAL A 235 -18.51 19.76 20.33
CA VAL A 235 -18.80 20.55 19.12
C VAL A 235 -18.00 20.02 17.92
N LEU A 236 -16.73 19.66 18.10
CA LEU A 236 -15.93 19.06 17.02
C LEU A 236 -16.46 17.68 16.62
N THR A 237 -16.91 16.87 17.59
CA THR A 237 -17.52 15.56 17.33
C THR A 237 -18.76 15.65 16.44
N ILE A 238 -19.53 16.74 16.50
CA ILE A 238 -20.69 16.95 15.60
C ILE A 238 -20.24 16.92 14.13
N TYR A 239 -19.13 17.58 13.80
CA TYR A 239 -18.59 17.59 12.44
C TYR A 239 -17.87 16.28 12.07
N GLU A 240 -17.43 15.49 13.05
CA GLU A 240 -16.83 14.17 12.78
C GLU A 240 -17.87 13.13 12.33
N LEU A 241 -19.15 13.32 12.64
CA LEU A 241 -20.20 12.35 12.28
C LEU A 241 -20.27 12.10 10.77
N VAL A 242 -20.11 13.14 9.95
CA VAL A 242 -20.15 13.01 8.48
C VAL A 242 -18.89 12.34 7.90
N VAL A 243 -17.83 12.18 8.68
CA VAL A 243 -16.59 11.46 8.29
C VAL A 243 -16.57 10.04 8.85
N SER A 244 -17.52 9.69 9.73
CA SER A 244 -17.53 8.41 10.43
C SER A 244 -17.96 7.24 9.53
N SER A 245 -17.46 6.04 9.82
CA SER A 245 -17.75 4.80 9.07
C SER A 245 -18.51 3.76 9.90
N GLY A 246 -19.17 4.18 10.99
CA GLY A 246 -19.69 3.29 12.05
C GLY A 246 -21.16 2.85 11.91
N GLY A 247 -21.78 3.06 10.75
CA GLY A 247 -23.18 2.70 10.48
C GLY A 247 -23.34 1.78 9.26
N LEU A 248 -24.59 1.55 8.82
CA LEU A 248 -24.92 0.81 7.59
C LEU A 248 -24.27 1.45 6.34
N LEU A 249 -23.99 2.75 6.41
CA LEU A 249 -23.45 3.60 5.36
C LEU A 249 -22.36 4.49 5.96
N ALA A 250 -21.44 4.98 5.13
CA ALA A 250 -20.46 5.96 5.57
C ALA A 250 -21.09 7.37 5.68
N GLY A 251 -20.69 8.10 6.72
CA GLY A 251 -21.24 9.41 7.07
C GLY A 251 -22.34 9.36 8.12
N ALA A 252 -22.97 10.51 8.35
CA ALA A 252 -24.00 10.67 9.38
C ALA A 252 -25.37 10.23 8.83
N GLY A 253 -25.94 9.16 9.40
CA GLY A 253 -27.28 8.67 9.05
C GLY A 253 -28.41 9.45 9.73
N TYR A 254 -29.66 8.98 9.56
CA TYR A 254 -30.83 9.66 10.13
C TYR A 254 -30.77 9.79 11.65
N ALA A 255 -30.38 8.70 12.33
CA ALA A 255 -30.22 8.71 13.79
C ALA A 255 -29.09 9.64 14.26
N ASP A 256 -28.01 9.78 13.49
CA ASP A 256 -26.93 10.70 13.84
C ASP A 256 -27.43 12.15 13.80
N VAL A 257 -28.12 12.52 12.72
CA VAL A 257 -28.59 13.89 12.51
C VAL A 257 -29.72 14.28 13.46
N HIS A 258 -30.70 13.41 13.67
CA HIS A 258 -31.90 13.73 14.46
C HIS A 258 -31.79 13.38 15.95
N ALA A 259 -30.87 12.50 16.34
CA ALA A 259 -30.68 12.11 17.74
C ALA A 259 -29.27 12.46 18.26
N ARG A 260 -28.18 12.05 17.59
CA ARG A 260 -26.83 12.27 18.15
C ARG A 260 -26.41 13.74 18.12
N ILE A 261 -26.65 14.49 17.04
CA ILE A 261 -26.31 15.93 16.97
C ILE A 261 -26.99 16.73 18.09
N PRO A 262 -28.33 16.63 18.31
CA PRO A 262 -28.98 17.30 19.43
C PRO A 262 -28.42 16.91 20.80
N VAL A 263 -28.10 15.63 20.99
CA VAL A 263 -27.49 15.14 22.22
C VAL A 263 -26.10 15.74 22.44
N LEU A 264 -25.27 15.84 21.41
CA LEU A 264 -23.95 16.48 21.51
C LEU A 264 -24.05 17.98 21.83
N TRP A 265 -25.05 18.68 21.30
CA TRP A 265 -25.34 20.07 21.69
C TRP A 265 -25.78 20.17 23.16
N LEU A 266 -26.64 19.26 23.64
CA LEU A 266 -27.01 19.19 25.05
C LEU A 266 -25.79 18.90 25.94
N MET A 267 -24.93 17.96 25.55
CA MET A 267 -23.69 17.64 26.27
C MET A 267 -22.72 18.82 26.30
N THR A 268 -22.65 19.60 25.22
CA THR A 268 -21.89 20.85 25.15
C THR A 268 -22.42 21.88 26.17
N ALA A 269 -23.74 22.03 26.25
CA ALA A 269 -24.37 22.93 27.22
C ALA A 269 -24.11 22.48 28.67
N ILE A 270 -24.27 21.19 28.97
CA ILE A 270 -24.00 20.62 30.30
C ILE A 270 -22.52 20.79 30.68
N ALA A 271 -21.60 20.51 29.76
CA ALA A 271 -20.17 20.70 30.00
C ALA A 271 -19.81 22.18 30.23
N SER A 272 -20.44 23.10 29.49
CA SER A 272 -20.26 24.55 29.68
C SER A 272 -20.81 25.04 31.03
N LEU A 273 -21.98 24.52 31.45
CA LEU A 273 -22.54 24.79 32.77
C LEU A 273 -21.68 24.21 33.90
N ALA A 274 -21.15 23.00 33.70
CA ALA A 274 -20.19 22.41 34.63
C ALA A 274 -18.91 23.25 34.70
N ALA A 275 -18.40 23.77 33.58
CA ALA A 275 -17.26 24.69 33.59
C ALA A 275 -17.53 25.94 34.44
N ALA A 276 -18.71 26.56 34.28
CA ALA A 276 -19.12 27.67 35.13
C ALA A 276 -19.21 27.26 36.61
N ALA A 277 -19.82 26.12 36.91
CA ALA A 277 -19.92 25.59 38.27
C ALA A 277 -18.54 25.37 38.92
N PHE A 278 -17.55 24.88 38.16
CA PHE A 278 -16.17 24.75 38.59
C PHE A 278 -15.52 26.10 38.91
N LEU A 279 -15.69 27.11 38.04
CA LEU A 279 -15.15 28.45 38.24
C LEU A 279 -15.77 29.17 39.46
N PHE A 280 -17.07 28.96 39.71
CA PHE A 280 -17.79 29.58 40.83
C PHE A 280 -17.79 28.75 42.13
N SER A 281 -17.30 27.51 42.10
CA SER A 281 -17.29 26.58 43.24
C SER A 281 -16.62 27.13 44.50
N HIS A 282 -15.61 27.99 44.33
CA HIS A 282 -14.93 28.64 45.46
C HIS A 282 -15.86 29.57 46.25
N TYR A 283 -16.81 30.22 45.57
CA TYR A 283 -17.78 31.11 46.19
C TYR A 283 -19.01 30.35 46.70
N PHE A 284 -19.42 29.28 46.01
CA PHE A 284 -20.65 28.54 46.30
C PHE A 284 -20.43 27.01 46.28
N GLY A 285 -20.85 26.31 47.34
CA GLY A 285 -20.96 24.83 47.36
C GLY A 285 -19.65 24.03 47.41
N GLY A 286 -18.50 24.64 47.10
CA GLY A 286 -17.17 24.05 47.21
C GLY A 286 -16.98 22.77 46.39
N LEU A 287 -16.25 21.79 46.95
CA LEU A 287 -15.95 20.52 46.26
C LEU A 287 -17.20 19.73 45.85
N ARG A 288 -18.30 19.87 46.61
CA ARG A 288 -19.58 19.19 46.32
C ARG A 288 -20.18 19.66 44.99
N LEU A 289 -20.06 20.96 44.68
CA LEU A 289 -20.56 21.52 43.41
C LEU A 289 -19.72 21.03 42.22
N MET A 290 -18.39 20.94 42.38
CA MET A 290 -17.48 20.42 41.36
C MET A 290 -17.76 18.94 41.09
N ALA A 291 -17.78 18.11 42.14
CA ALA A 291 -18.07 16.70 42.03
C ALA A 291 -19.49 16.46 41.48
N GLY A 292 -20.50 17.21 41.96
CA GLY A 292 -21.87 17.09 41.48
C GLY A 292 -22.04 17.44 40.00
N SER A 293 -21.44 18.54 39.54
CA SER A 293 -21.51 18.94 38.12
C SER A 293 -20.75 18.00 37.19
N PHE A 294 -19.57 17.51 37.61
CA PHE A 294 -18.82 16.51 36.85
C PHE A 294 -19.54 15.16 36.80
N SER A 295 -20.08 14.69 37.94
CA SER A 295 -20.88 13.46 38.00
C SER A 295 -22.13 13.57 37.13
N LEU A 296 -22.82 14.71 37.14
CA LEU A 296 -23.96 14.95 36.25
C LEU A 296 -23.54 14.85 34.78
N TRP A 297 -22.42 15.49 34.40
CA TRP A 297 -21.89 15.37 33.05
C TRP A 297 -21.56 13.92 32.69
N ILE A 298 -20.92 13.15 33.57
CA ILE A 298 -20.64 11.71 33.33
C ILE A 298 -21.93 10.91 33.17
N ILE A 299 -22.89 11.08 34.08
CA ILE A 299 -24.16 10.36 34.03
C ILE A 299 -24.87 10.66 32.70
N MET A 300 -24.94 11.94 32.33
CA MET A 300 -25.55 12.35 31.07
C MET A 300 -24.77 11.84 29.87
N PHE A 301 -23.43 11.84 29.91
CA PHE A 301 -22.58 11.28 28.87
C PHE A 301 -22.84 9.78 28.66
N LEU A 302 -22.95 9.01 29.74
CA LEU A 302 -23.25 7.58 29.67
C LEU A 302 -24.66 7.32 29.12
N LEU A 303 -25.67 8.09 29.57
CA LEU A 303 -27.03 7.98 29.06
C LEU A 303 -27.13 8.36 27.57
N ALA A 304 -26.45 9.45 27.19
CA ALA A 304 -26.39 9.99 25.85
C ALA A 304 -25.78 9.02 24.83
N ASN A 305 -24.74 8.28 25.22
CA ASN A 305 -24.05 7.36 24.31
C ASN A 305 -24.62 5.95 24.32
N LEU A 306 -25.10 5.45 25.47
CA LEU A 306 -25.47 4.05 25.62
C LEU A 306 -26.96 3.77 25.37
N ALA A 307 -27.84 4.67 25.81
CA ALA A 307 -29.28 4.40 25.81
C ALA A 307 -30.01 5.10 24.66
N PHE A 308 -29.75 6.40 24.45
CA PHE A 308 -30.58 7.21 23.55
C PHE A 308 -30.48 6.81 22.07
N PRO A 309 -29.27 6.64 21.46
CA PRO A 309 -29.17 6.34 20.03
C PRO A 309 -29.74 4.97 19.68
N ALA A 310 -29.48 3.95 20.53
CA ALA A 310 -29.98 2.60 20.31
C ALA A 310 -31.51 2.52 20.39
N LEU A 311 -32.12 3.24 21.35
CA LEU A 311 -33.58 3.34 21.44
C LEU A 311 -34.15 4.09 20.24
N PHE A 312 -33.52 5.18 19.82
CA PHE A 312 -33.99 5.95 18.67
C PHE A 312 -33.91 5.14 17.37
N GLN A 313 -32.80 4.45 17.12
CA GLN A 313 -32.64 3.55 15.98
C GLN A 313 -33.75 2.50 15.95
N ARG A 314 -33.91 1.75 17.05
CA ARG A 314 -34.88 0.64 17.15
C ARG A 314 -36.34 1.06 16.98
N PHE A 315 -36.72 2.23 17.48
CA PHE A 315 -38.12 2.64 17.53
C PHE A 315 -38.54 3.63 16.44
N GLN A 316 -37.59 4.35 15.82
CA GLN A 316 -37.89 5.37 14.80
C GLN A 316 -37.30 5.06 13.43
N VAL A 317 -36.15 4.37 13.37
CA VAL A 317 -35.45 4.09 12.11
C VAL A 317 -35.80 2.68 11.61
N ASP A 318 -35.49 1.64 12.37
CA ASP A 318 -35.67 0.23 11.95
C ASP A 318 -37.08 -0.10 11.41
N PRO A 319 -38.20 0.46 11.95
CA PRO A 319 -39.54 0.17 11.41
C PRO A 319 -39.79 0.70 9.98
N ASN A 320 -39.11 1.78 9.58
CA ASN A 320 -39.25 2.44 8.27
C ASN A 320 -37.86 2.90 7.77
N GLU A 321 -36.90 1.98 7.76
CA GLU A 321 -35.47 2.31 7.63
C GLU A 321 -35.16 3.02 6.30
N PHE A 322 -35.64 2.50 5.18
CA PHE A 322 -35.40 3.09 3.86
C PHE A 322 -35.92 4.54 3.76
N GLU A 323 -37.18 4.80 4.13
CA GLU A 323 -37.76 6.16 4.03
C GLU A 323 -37.00 7.19 4.88
N ARG A 324 -36.41 6.75 6.00
CA ARG A 324 -35.62 7.62 6.88
C ARG A 324 -34.18 7.79 6.40
N GLU A 325 -33.58 6.74 5.84
CA GLU A 325 -32.19 6.74 5.42
C GLU A 325 -31.96 7.16 3.96
N GLN A 326 -33.01 7.25 3.13
CA GLN A 326 -32.93 7.52 1.69
C GLN A 326 -31.98 8.68 1.35
N ILE A 327 -32.18 9.86 1.96
CA ILE A 327 -31.35 11.05 1.69
C ILE A 327 -29.88 10.83 2.06
N TYR A 328 -29.60 10.04 3.11
CA TYR A 328 -28.23 9.75 3.54
C TYR A 328 -27.57 8.69 2.66
N ILE A 329 -28.35 7.75 2.11
CA ILE A 329 -27.92 6.85 1.04
C ILE A 329 -27.52 7.65 -0.20
N GLU A 330 -28.37 8.59 -0.65
CA GLU A 330 -28.08 9.44 -1.80
C GLU A 330 -26.79 10.26 -1.61
N ARG A 331 -26.59 10.86 -0.43
CA ARG A 331 -25.36 11.57 -0.07
C ARG A 331 -24.13 10.67 -0.09
N ASN A 332 -24.26 9.45 0.42
CA ASN A 332 -23.17 8.47 0.43
C ASN A 332 -22.81 8.01 -0.98
N ILE A 333 -23.81 7.76 -1.83
CA ILE A 333 -23.61 7.40 -3.24
C ILE A 333 -22.88 8.54 -3.97
N GLU A 334 -23.39 9.77 -3.88
CA GLU A 334 -22.80 10.94 -4.55
C GLU A 334 -21.37 11.21 -4.07
N ALA A 335 -21.16 11.22 -2.75
CA ALA A 335 -19.85 11.51 -2.16
C ALA A 335 -18.82 10.42 -2.49
N THR A 336 -19.19 9.14 -2.42
CA THR A 336 -18.28 8.03 -2.76
C THR A 336 -17.94 8.08 -4.25
N ARG A 337 -18.94 8.28 -5.13
CA ARG A 337 -18.69 8.38 -6.57
C ARG A 337 -17.74 9.53 -6.89
N SER A 338 -17.96 10.71 -6.32
CA SER A 338 -17.06 11.87 -6.52
C SER A 338 -15.67 11.65 -5.93
N ALA A 339 -15.56 11.06 -4.73
CA ALA A 339 -14.27 10.86 -4.06
C ALA A 339 -13.37 9.84 -4.76
N TYR A 340 -13.94 8.92 -5.54
CA TYR A 340 -13.22 7.92 -6.34
C TYR A 340 -13.30 8.17 -7.86
N GLN A 341 -13.82 9.32 -8.31
CA GLN A 341 -14.02 9.68 -9.74
C GLN A 341 -14.93 8.71 -10.52
N LEU A 342 -15.82 8.00 -9.83
CA LEU A 342 -16.78 7.08 -10.46
C LEU A 342 -17.94 7.80 -11.15
N ASP A 343 -18.11 9.10 -10.89
CA ASP A 343 -19.02 9.99 -11.59
C ASP A 343 -18.61 10.25 -13.04
N GLN A 344 -17.33 10.04 -13.37
CA GLN A 344 -16.76 10.22 -14.71
C GLN A 344 -16.80 8.93 -15.55
N VAL A 345 -17.19 7.80 -14.96
CA VAL A 345 -17.26 6.50 -15.65
C VAL A 345 -18.39 6.53 -16.68
N GLU A 346 -18.02 6.44 -17.96
CA GLU A 346 -18.98 6.33 -19.06
C GLU A 346 -19.61 4.95 -19.08
N ARG A 347 -20.94 4.87 -19.15
CA ARG A 347 -21.66 3.59 -19.24
C ARG A 347 -21.97 3.29 -20.69
N VAL A 348 -21.49 2.15 -21.18
CA VAL A 348 -21.68 1.72 -22.56
C VAL A 348 -22.43 0.39 -22.56
N ALA A 349 -23.66 0.40 -23.07
CA ALA A 349 -24.43 -0.83 -23.23
C ALA A 349 -24.03 -1.53 -24.52
N VAL A 350 -23.55 -2.76 -24.42
CA VAL A 350 -23.27 -3.61 -25.58
C VAL A 350 -24.61 -4.19 -26.07
N PRO A 351 -25.05 -3.90 -27.31
CA PRO A 351 -26.40 -4.21 -27.76
C PRO A 351 -26.69 -5.70 -27.91
N ALA A 352 -25.70 -6.47 -28.38
CA ALA A 352 -25.73 -7.92 -28.46
C ALA A 352 -24.29 -8.42 -28.46
N VAL A 353 -24.07 -9.59 -27.85
CA VAL A 353 -22.83 -10.34 -28.03
C VAL A 353 -23.08 -11.31 -29.18
N GLY A 354 -22.43 -11.06 -30.31
CA GLY A 354 -22.51 -11.84 -31.53
C GLY A 354 -21.65 -13.11 -31.47
N ASP A 355 -21.83 -13.95 -32.48
CA ASP A 355 -20.98 -15.12 -32.71
C ASP A 355 -19.67 -14.73 -33.39
N ILE A 356 -18.58 -15.40 -33.01
CA ILE A 356 -17.30 -15.29 -33.74
C ILE A 356 -17.50 -15.68 -35.22
N SER A 357 -17.01 -14.84 -36.13
CA SER A 357 -17.03 -15.07 -37.58
C SER A 357 -15.68 -14.79 -38.22
N ALA A 358 -15.42 -15.35 -39.41
CA ALA A 358 -14.18 -15.14 -40.13
C ALA A 358 -13.95 -13.66 -40.49
N ASP A 359 -15.03 -12.95 -40.86
CA ASP A 359 -14.98 -11.52 -41.18
C ASP A 359 -14.63 -10.69 -39.93
N LEU A 360 -15.13 -11.07 -38.75
CA LEU A 360 -14.79 -10.40 -37.50
C LEU A 360 -13.29 -10.48 -37.20
N ILE A 361 -12.71 -11.68 -37.29
CA ILE A 361 -11.27 -11.90 -37.05
C ILE A 361 -10.44 -11.13 -38.08
N ALA A 362 -10.81 -11.21 -39.37
CA ALA A 362 -10.08 -10.55 -40.45
C ALA A 362 -10.10 -9.01 -40.36
N ASN A 363 -11.14 -8.43 -39.76
CA ASN A 363 -11.28 -6.98 -39.58
C ASN A 363 -10.64 -6.44 -38.30
N ASN A 364 -10.16 -7.30 -37.38
CA ASN A 364 -9.55 -6.88 -36.11
C ASN A 364 -8.15 -7.48 -35.89
N PRO A 365 -7.23 -7.46 -36.88
CA PRO A 365 -5.94 -8.13 -36.77
C PRO A 365 -5.09 -7.59 -35.60
N GLY A 366 -5.12 -6.27 -35.34
CA GLY A 366 -4.33 -5.66 -34.28
C GLY A 366 -4.69 -6.15 -32.87
N VAL A 367 -5.94 -6.53 -32.62
CA VAL A 367 -6.34 -7.14 -31.34
C VAL A 367 -5.90 -8.61 -31.29
N ILE A 368 -6.12 -9.36 -32.37
CA ILE A 368 -5.80 -10.79 -32.44
C ILE A 368 -4.29 -11.05 -32.33
N GLU A 369 -3.48 -10.23 -32.98
CA GLU A 369 -2.01 -10.32 -32.97
C GLU A 369 -1.38 -9.89 -31.64
N ASN A 370 -2.16 -9.25 -30.76
CA ASN A 370 -1.77 -8.81 -29.42
C ASN A 370 -2.45 -9.58 -28.28
N ILE A 371 -3.12 -10.71 -28.57
CA ILE A 371 -3.70 -11.57 -27.52
C ILE A 371 -2.58 -12.12 -26.63
N ARG A 372 -2.47 -11.56 -25.43
CA ARG A 372 -1.42 -11.90 -24.46
C ARG A 372 -1.47 -13.39 -24.08
N LEU A 373 -0.37 -14.08 -24.31
CA LEU A 373 -0.17 -15.50 -23.97
C LEU A 373 0.75 -15.70 -22.77
N TRP A 374 1.49 -14.66 -22.37
CA TRP A 374 2.37 -14.70 -21.21
C TRP A 374 1.76 -13.97 -20.02
N ASP A 375 1.60 -14.71 -18.91
CA ASP A 375 1.32 -14.15 -17.61
C ASP A 375 2.58 -13.74 -16.86
N VAL A 376 2.41 -12.80 -15.92
CA VAL A 376 3.48 -12.19 -15.12
C VAL A 376 4.30 -13.24 -14.38
N GLU A 377 3.67 -14.10 -13.57
CA GLU A 377 4.39 -15.07 -12.73
C GLU A 377 5.12 -16.15 -13.56
N PRO A 378 4.49 -16.86 -14.52
CA PRO A 378 5.19 -17.88 -15.30
C PRO A 378 6.31 -17.30 -16.15
N LEU A 379 6.12 -16.10 -16.72
CA LEU A 379 7.17 -15.46 -17.51
C LEU A 379 8.35 -15.04 -16.64
N GLN A 380 8.10 -14.56 -15.41
CA GLN A 380 9.16 -14.25 -14.44
C GLN A 380 10.00 -15.49 -14.12
N ASP A 381 9.36 -16.63 -13.85
CA ASP A 381 10.05 -17.89 -13.61
C ASP A 381 10.87 -18.32 -14.83
N ALA A 382 10.30 -18.22 -16.03
CA ALA A 382 11.01 -18.51 -17.28
C ALA A 382 12.24 -17.60 -17.47
N TYR A 383 12.13 -16.29 -17.17
CA TYR A 383 13.24 -15.34 -17.24
C TYR A 383 14.36 -15.70 -16.26
N ASN A 384 14.00 -16.07 -15.02
CA ASN A 384 14.96 -16.51 -13.99
C ASN A 384 15.60 -17.88 -14.27
N GLN A 385 15.23 -18.56 -15.36
CA GLN A 385 15.92 -19.76 -15.85
C GLN A 385 16.67 -19.51 -17.17
N LEU A 386 16.05 -18.82 -18.13
CA LEU A 386 16.61 -18.62 -19.47
C LEU A 386 17.60 -17.47 -19.54
N GLN A 387 17.34 -16.42 -18.78
CA GLN A 387 18.13 -15.18 -18.76
C GLN A 387 19.00 -15.09 -17.49
N PHE A 388 19.02 -16.14 -16.66
CA PHE A 388 19.88 -16.28 -15.50
C PHE A 388 21.29 -16.70 -15.92
N MET A 389 22.03 -15.74 -16.48
CA MET A 389 23.40 -15.94 -16.96
C MET A 389 24.43 -15.77 -15.85
N GLU A 390 24.12 -14.96 -14.84
CA GLU A 390 25.00 -14.60 -13.75
C GLU A 390 24.29 -14.81 -12.41
N LEU A 391 24.97 -15.46 -11.45
CA LEU A 391 24.34 -15.88 -10.19
C LEU A 391 23.79 -14.73 -9.35
N TYR A 392 24.33 -13.52 -9.52
CA TYR A 392 24.00 -12.34 -8.73
C TYR A 392 22.93 -11.44 -9.36
N TYR A 393 22.31 -11.86 -10.47
CA TYR A 393 21.17 -11.17 -11.05
C TYR A 393 19.87 -11.92 -10.87
N ASN A 394 18.79 -11.15 -10.74
CA ASN A 394 17.44 -11.66 -10.55
C ASN A 394 16.42 -10.72 -11.21
N PHE A 395 15.34 -11.28 -11.75
CA PHE A 395 14.16 -10.54 -12.16
C PHE A 395 13.13 -10.59 -11.02
N LEU A 396 12.87 -9.44 -10.40
CA LEU A 396 12.01 -9.33 -9.23
C LEU A 396 10.52 -9.21 -9.58
N ASN A 397 10.24 -8.63 -10.74
CA ASN A 397 8.91 -8.28 -11.22
C ASN A 397 8.87 -8.38 -12.75
N MET A 398 7.67 -8.51 -13.32
CA MET A 398 7.41 -8.48 -14.77
C MET A 398 6.33 -7.45 -15.08
N ASP A 399 6.66 -6.51 -15.94
CA ASP A 399 5.78 -5.40 -16.32
C ASP A 399 5.20 -5.58 -17.71
N SER A 400 4.00 -5.02 -17.93
CA SER A 400 3.43 -4.89 -19.27
C SER A 400 3.51 -3.44 -19.75
N ASP A 401 3.89 -3.30 -21.02
CA ASP A 401 3.92 -2.02 -21.72
C ASP A 401 3.64 -2.23 -23.22
N ARG A 402 3.72 -1.16 -24.01
CA ARG A 402 3.53 -1.15 -25.46
C ARG A 402 4.63 -0.39 -26.17
N TYR A 403 5.06 -0.91 -27.30
CA TYR A 403 6.03 -0.25 -28.19
C TYR A 403 5.48 -0.27 -29.61
N VAL A 404 5.85 0.74 -30.40
CA VAL A 404 5.57 0.75 -31.83
C VAL A 404 6.75 0.12 -32.56
N LEU A 405 6.59 -1.15 -32.97
CA LEU A 405 7.60 -1.94 -33.67
C LEU A 405 7.13 -2.15 -35.12
N ASP A 406 8.00 -1.86 -36.09
CA ASP A 406 7.66 -1.91 -37.53
C ASP A 406 6.37 -1.15 -37.93
N GLY A 407 6.03 -0.09 -37.17
CA GLY A 407 4.83 0.71 -37.38
C GLY A 407 3.52 0.10 -36.85
N GLN A 408 3.60 -1.03 -36.16
CA GLN A 408 2.49 -1.71 -35.48
C GLN A 408 2.60 -1.49 -33.97
N LEU A 409 1.47 -1.30 -33.29
CA LEU A 409 1.45 -1.26 -31.83
C LEU A 409 1.51 -2.69 -31.30
N GLN A 410 2.54 -2.99 -30.52
CA GLN A 410 2.76 -4.32 -29.97
C GLN A 410 2.84 -4.28 -28.44
N GLN A 411 2.08 -5.16 -27.80
CA GLN A 411 2.18 -5.37 -26.36
C GLN A 411 3.43 -6.18 -26.04
N VAL A 412 4.19 -5.71 -25.06
CA VAL A 412 5.40 -6.38 -24.57
C VAL A 412 5.30 -6.62 -23.08
N LEU A 413 6.05 -7.63 -22.62
CA LEU A 413 6.37 -7.81 -21.22
C LEU A 413 7.88 -7.64 -21.03
N LEU A 414 8.27 -6.91 -20.00
CA LEU A 414 9.68 -6.60 -19.73
C LEU A 414 10.00 -6.64 -18.24
N ALA A 415 11.27 -6.86 -17.94
CA ALA A 415 11.78 -6.84 -16.58
C ALA A 415 13.24 -6.39 -16.54
N ALA A 416 13.60 -5.69 -15.48
CA ALA A 416 14.98 -5.28 -15.22
C ALA A 416 15.82 -6.41 -14.63
N ARG A 417 17.05 -6.60 -15.13
CA ARG A 417 18.03 -7.51 -14.52
C ARG A 417 18.64 -6.84 -13.31
N GLU A 418 18.09 -7.10 -12.14
CA GLU A 418 18.49 -6.44 -10.92
C GLU A 418 19.56 -7.19 -10.14
N LEU A 419 20.40 -6.44 -9.43
CA LEU A 419 21.45 -7.01 -8.59
C LEU A 419 20.86 -7.56 -7.29
N ASP A 420 21.19 -8.83 -7.02
CA ASP A 420 21.01 -9.50 -5.73
C ASP A 420 22.38 -10.00 -5.18
N PRO A 421 23.04 -9.19 -4.33
CA PRO A 421 24.33 -9.57 -3.73
C PRO A 421 24.25 -10.74 -2.76
N ASP A 422 23.05 -11.15 -2.33
CA ASP A 422 22.86 -12.30 -1.46
C ASP A 422 22.90 -13.62 -2.24
N ASN A 423 22.77 -13.61 -3.57
CA ASN A 423 22.95 -14.81 -4.40
C ASN A 423 24.41 -15.15 -4.72
N LEU A 424 25.36 -14.27 -4.40
CA LEU A 424 26.79 -14.57 -4.50
C LEU A 424 27.17 -15.80 -3.65
N PRO A 425 28.18 -16.60 -4.03
CA PRO A 425 28.75 -17.65 -3.18
C PRO A 425 29.19 -17.11 -1.81
N GLU A 426 29.06 -17.90 -0.73
CA GLU A 426 29.32 -17.42 0.64
C GLU A 426 30.73 -16.83 0.84
N ASP A 427 31.74 -17.41 0.19
CA ASP A 427 33.13 -16.93 0.18
C ASP A 427 33.30 -15.62 -0.62
N ALA A 428 32.44 -15.37 -1.61
CA ALA A 428 32.39 -14.14 -2.39
C ALA A 428 31.51 -13.05 -1.75
N ARG A 429 30.75 -13.32 -0.68
CA ARG A 429 29.92 -12.34 0.05
C ARG A 429 30.71 -11.37 0.95
N ASN A 430 31.94 -11.05 0.59
CA ASN A 430 32.77 -10.12 1.34
C ASN A 430 32.37 -8.64 1.09
N TRP A 431 32.88 -7.73 1.93
CA TRP A 431 32.52 -6.31 1.86
C TRP A 431 32.90 -5.64 0.53
N VAL A 432 34.06 -5.99 -0.05
CA VAL A 432 34.52 -5.42 -1.32
C VAL A 432 33.57 -5.82 -2.45
N ASN A 433 33.24 -7.10 -2.55
CA ASN A 433 32.33 -7.60 -3.57
C ASN A 433 30.95 -6.96 -3.46
N ARG A 434 30.38 -6.92 -2.24
CA ARG A 434 29.02 -6.40 -2.00
C ARG A 434 28.88 -4.89 -2.11
N ARG A 435 29.96 -4.13 -1.92
CA ARG A 435 29.90 -2.65 -1.82
C ARG A 435 30.65 -1.92 -2.90
N LEU A 436 31.64 -2.54 -3.54
CA LEU A 436 32.59 -1.87 -4.45
C LEU A 436 32.63 -2.51 -5.84
N GLN A 437 32.44 -3.82 -5.97
CA GLN A 437 32.55 -4.51 -7.26
C GLN A 437 31.18 -4.79 -7.89
N TYR A 438 30.30 -5.50 -7.19
CA TYR A 438 28.94 -5.77 -7.64
C TYR A 438 28.04 -4.66 -7.10
N THR A 439 27.89 -3.60 -7.89
CA THR A 439 27.23 -2.36 -7.50
C THR A 439 25.92 -2.13 -8.23
N HIS A 440 25.74 -2.65 -9.45
CA HIS A 440 24.61 -2.36 -10.34
C HIS A 440 24.02 -3.63 -10.99
N GLY A 441 22.74 -3.56 -11.37
CA GLY A 441 22.09 -4.49 -12.29
C GLY A 441 22.45 -4.19 -13.75
N TYR A 442 21.89 -4.93 -14.71
CA TYR A 442 22.33 -4.85 -16.11
C TYR A 442 21.22 -5.03 -17.16
N GLY A 443 20.67 -3.92 -17.64
CA GLY A 443 19.70 -3.88 -18.72
C GLY A 443 18.34 -4.48 -18.38
N VAL A 444 17.51 -4.66 -19.41
CA VAL A 444 16.21 -5.31 -19.31
C VAL A 444 16.16 -6.54 -20.22
N ALA A 445 15.31 -7.51 -19.88
CA ALA A 445 14.84 -8.51 -20.83
C ALA A 445 13.43 -8.11 -21.27
N MET A 446 13.10 -8.37 -22.53
CA MET A 446 11.81 -7.98 -23.11
C MET A 446 11.33 -9.07 -24.07
N SER A 447 10.07 -9.44 -23.95
CA SER A 447 9.39 -10.42 -24.79
C SER A 447 8.10 -9.81 -25.36
N PRO A 448 7.73 -10.16 -26.61
CA PRO A 448 6.40 -9.84 -27.09
C PRO A 448 5.35 -10.62 -26.29
N ALA A 449 4.16 -10.05 -26.10
CA ALA A 449 3.09 -10.70 -25.35
C ALA A 449 2.58 -12.02 -25.97
N THR A 450 2.84 -12.23 -27.26
CA THR A 450 2.29 -13.33 -28.07
C THR A 450 3.33 -14.34 -28.56
N GLY A 451 4.62 -13.98 -28.60
CA GLY A 451 5.66 -14.78 -29.24
C GLY A 451 6.21 -15.90 -28.33
N PHE A 452 6.29 -17.11 -28.88
CA PHE A 452 6.91 -18.27 -28.24
C PHE A 452 7.45 -19.26 -29.26
N THR A 453 8.45 -20.04 -28.88
CA THR A 453 9.04 -21.07 -29.75
C THR A 453 8.08 -22.27 -29.89
N PRO A 454 7.63 -22.64 -31.10
CA PRO A 454 6.64 -23.71 -31.27
C PRO A 454 7.11 -25.10 -30.79
N GLU A 455 8.42 -25.35 -30.83
CA GLU A 455 9.00 -26.66 -30.45
C GLU A 455 9.19 -26.81 -28.93
N GLU A 456 9.63 -25.75 -28.25
CA GLU A 456 10.01 -25.81 -26.84
C GLU A 456 8.98 -25.13 -25.92
N GLY A 457 8.18 -24.18 -26.42
CA GLY A 457 7.24 -23.41 -25.62
C GLY A 457 7.90 -22.31 -24.81
N ARG A 458 9.05 -21.78 -25.27
CA ARG A 458 9.81 -20.74 -24.57
C ARG A 458 9.42 -19.35 -25.07
N PRO A 459 9.49 -18.31 -24.23
CA PRO A 459 9.25 -16.95 -24.69
C PRO A 459 10.26 -16.55 -25.77
N GLU A 460 9.79 -15.84 -26.79
CA GLU A 460 10.66 -15.11 -27.70
C GLU A 460 11.15 -13.82 -27.03
N PHE A 461 12.26 -13.26 -27.50
CA PHE A 461 12.85 -12.08 -26.90
C PHE A 461 13.14 -10.99 -27.93
N LEU A 462 12.67 -9.78 -27.65
CA LEU A 462 13.04 -8.53 -28.32
C LEU A 462 14.36 -7.99 -27.75
N ILE A 463 14.61 -8.21 -26.46
CA ILE A 463 15.85 -7.84 -25.75
C ILE A 463 16.26 -9.01 -24.85
N GLN A 464 17.48 -9.50 -24.99
CA GLN A 464 18.00 -10.66 -24.24
C GLN A 464 19.52 -10.62 -24.06
N ASP A 465 20.00 -11.57 -23.27
CA ASP A 465 21.40 -11.96 -23.08
C ASP A 465 22.32 -10.95 -22.40
N ILE A 466 23.51 -11.44 -22.07
CA ILE A 466 24.68 -10.67 -21.64
C ILE A 466 25.86 -11.05 -22.53
N PRO A 467 26.48 -10.09 -23.25
CA PRO A 467 26.05 -8.70 -23.44
C PRO A 467 24.68 -8.60 -24.13
N ILE A 468 23.96 -7.51 -23.89
CA ILE A 468 22.59 -7.28 -24.40
C ILE A 468 22.56 -7.34 -25.93
N ARG A 469 21.56 -8.05 -26.45
CA ARG A 469 21.21 -8.15 -27.86
C ARG A 469 19.72 -7.91 -28.02
N GLY A 470 19.32 -7.26 -29.10
CA GLY A 470 17.91 -7.00 -29.34
C GLY A 470 17.67 -6.01 -30.47
N GLU A 471 16.39 -5.80 -30.77
CA GLU A 471 15.93 -4.84 -31.78
C GLU A 471 15.96 -3.40 -31.24
N ILE A 472 15.77 -3.25 -29.93
CA ILE A 472 15.80 -1.96 -29.23
C ILE A 472 17.20 -1.74 -28.63
N PRO A 473 17.95 -0.72 -29.08
CA PRO A 473 19.29 -0.45 -28.57
C PRO A 473 19.23 0.09 -27.13
N ILE A 474 20.08 -0.44 -26.27
CA ILE A 474 20.32 0.07 -24.91
C ILE A 474 21.74 0.63 -24.87
N GLU A 475 21.86 1.95 -24.77
CA GLU A 475 23.14 2.66 -24.73
C GLU A 475 23.75 2.67 -23.32
N GLN A 476 22.90 2.63 -22.29
CA GLN A 476 23.32 2.71 -20.89
C GLN A 476 22.65 1.60 -20.06
N PRO A 477 23.24 0.39 -20.02
CA PRO A 477 22.60 -0.76 -19.39
C PRO A 477 22.74 -0.80 -17.87
N GLU A 478 23.60 -0.01 -17.25
CA GLU A 478 23.89 -0.14 -15.81
C GLU A 478 22.74 0.38 -14.93
N LEU A 479 22.18 -0.51 -14.11
CA LEU A 479 21.07 -0.23 -13.21
C LEU A 479 21.58 -0.02 -11.78
N TYR A 480 21.92 1.22 -11.43
CA TYR A 480 22.31 1.58 -10.06
C TYR A 480 21.10 1.77 -9.13
N TYR A 481 19.93 2.06 -9.69
CA TYR A 481 18.67 2.24 -8.99
C TYR A 481 17.62 1.31 -9.60
N GLY A 482 16.86 0.62 -8.76
CA GLY A 482 15.92 -0.44 -9.16
C GLY A 482 14.99 -0.79 -7.99
N GLU A 483 14.25 -1.89 -8.08
CA GLU A 483 13.33 -2.35 -7.04
C GLU A 483 14.03 -3.16 -5.93
N SER A 484 15.20 -3.71 -6.23
CA SER A 484 15.97 -4.57 -5.34
C SER A 484 16.34 -3.86 -4.03
N PRO A 485 16.15 -4.51 -2.86
CA PRO A 485 16.38 -3.92 -1.55
C PRO A 485 17.88 -3.84 -1.18
N THR A 486 18.74 -3.40 -2.10
CA THR A 486 20.17 -3.23 -1.84
C THR A 486 20.42 -1.96 -1.00
N PRO A 487 21.05 -2.07 0.19
CA PRO A 487 21.04 -0.95 1.15
C PRO A 487 21.91 0.24 0.71
N PHE A 488 23.13 -0.02 0.24
CA PHE A 488 24.00 1.00 -0.36
C PHE A 488 25.12 0.38 -1.20
N ALA A 489 25.64 1.15 -2.15
CA ALA A 489 26.84 0.86 -2.91
C ALA A 489 27.82 2.04 -2.84
N LEU A 490 29.11 1.76 -2.99
CA LEU A 490 30.18 2.73 -3.09
C LEU A 490 30.75 2.65 -4.49
N VAL A 491 30.63 3.74 -5.24
CA VAL A 491 31.00 3.81 -6.66
C VAL A 491 32.14 4.78 -6.87
N ASN A 492 32.83 4.65 -8.00
CA ASN A 492 34.03 5.41 -8.32
C ASN A 492 35.09 5.28 -7.20
N THR A 493 35.47 4.02 -6.92
CA THR A 493 36.49 3.66 -5.93
C THR A 493 37.76 3.18 -6.64
N THR A 494 38.84 2.90 -5.91
CA THR A 494 40.03 2.32 -6.56
C THR A 494 39.82 0.89 -7.03
N ALA A 495 38.85 0.17 -6.43
CA ALA A 495 38.43 -1.12 -6.96
C ALA A 495 37.47 -0.88 -8.13
N PRO A 496 37.69 -1.53 -9.28
CA PRO A 496 36.77 -1.45 -10.40
C PRO A 496 35.46 -2.17 -10.08
N GLU A 497 34.39 -1.66 -10.66
CA GLU A 497 33.08 -2.30 -10.70
C GLU A 497 33.12 -3.40 -11.77
N ILE A 498 32.38 -4.49 -11.55
CA ILE A 498 32.39 -5.64 -12.46
C ILE A 498 31.10 -5.63 -13.26
N ASP A 499 31.25 -5.43 -14.57
CA ASP A 499 30.22 -5.68 -15.57
C ASP A 499 30.12 -7.20 -15.79
N PRO A 500 28.91 -7.76 -16.00
CA PRO A 500 28.73 -9.20 -16.23
C PRO A 500 29.46 -9.75 -17.46
N SER A 501 29.88 -8.90 -18.40
CA SER A 501 30.83 -9.26 -19.46
C SER A 501 32.27 -9.53 -18.96
N GLY A 502 32.52 -9.41 -17.65
CA GLY A 502 33.83 -9.51 -17.00
C GLY A 502 34.71 -8.27 -17.17
N ARG A 503 34.16 -7.18 -17.71
CA ARG A 503 34.88 -5.92 -17.89
C ARG A 503 34.92 -5.14 -16.59
N GLU A 504 36.08 -4.55 -16.31
CA GLU A 504 36.27 -3.61 -15.23
C GLU A 504 35.79 -2.23 -15.68
N VAL A 505 34.79 -1.68 -14.98
CA VAL A 505 34.19 -0.37 -15.25
C VAL A 505 34.27 0.52 -14.02
N HIS A 506 34.15 1.83 -14.23
CA HIS A 506 34.02 2.80 -13.15
C HIS A 506 32.83 3.68 -13.43
N TYR A 507 31.99 3.91 -12.43
CA TYR A 507 30.88 4.84 -12.54
C TYR A 507 31.33 6.24 -12.95
N ASP A 508 30.85 6.71 -14.11
CA ASP A 508 31.13 8.04 -14.66
C ASP A 508 29.99 9.05 -14.43
N GLY A 509 28.88 8.59 -13.85
CA GLY A 509 27.74 9.42 -13.49
C GLY A 509 27.93 10.28 -12.24
N PHE A 510 26.88 11.01 -11.88
CA PHE A 510 26.86 11.88 -10.71
C PHE A 510 25.99 11.36 -9.56
N GLY A 511 25.32 10.22 -9.70
CA GLY A 511 24.47 9.63 -8.67
C GLY A 511 25.21 9.31 -7.37
N GLY A 512 24.57 9.62 -6.24
CA GLY A 512 25.10 9.35 -4.90
C GLY A 512 25.96 10.48 -4.33
N VAL A 513 26.10 10.49 -3.00
CA VAL A 513 26.75 11.58 -2.27
C VAL A 513 28.26 11.37 -2.24
N LYS A 514 29.05 12.39 -2.61
CA LYS A 514 30.52 12.36 -2.46
C LYS A 514 30.94 12.23 -0.99
N ILE A 515 31.74 11.23 -0.66
CA ILE A 515 32.20 10.95 0.73
C ILE A 515 33.67 11.25 0.99
N GLY A 516 34.39 11.90 0.07
CA GLY A 516 35.84 12.06 0.15
C GLY A 516 36.45 12.67 1.43
N SER A 517 35.69 13.43 2.22
CA SER A 517 36.20 14.02 3.48
C SER A 517 36.09 13.05 4.66
N THR A 518 37.09 13.00 5.54
CA THR A 518 37.10 12.14 6.75
C THR A 518 35.85 12.30 7.62
N PHE A 519 35.31 13.53 7.73
CA PHE A 519 34.08 13.79 8.49
C PHE A 519 32.85 13.12 7.85
N ARG A 520 32.69 13.22 6.53
CA ARG A 520 31.60 12.52 5.81
C ARG A 520 31.75 11.01 5.92
N ARG A 521 32.97 10.48 5.80
CA ARG A 521 33.25 9.04 5.98
C ARG A 521 32.83 8.57 7.38
N PHE A 522 33.17 9.33 8.42
CA PHE A 522 32.73 9.04 9.79
C PHE A 522 31.19 9.09 9.93
N ALA A 523 30.54 10.11 9.38
CA ALA A 523 29.09 10.25 9.44
C ALA A 523 28.37 9.07 8.76
N TYR A 524 28.83 8.65 7.58
CA TYR A 524 28.26 7.51 6.86
C TYR A 524 28.62 6.15 7.49
N ALA A 525 29.85 6.00 8.01
CA ALA A 525 30.22 4.81 8.77
C ALA A 525 29.31 4.63 10.00
N TRP A 526 28.95 5.71 10.69
CA TRP A 526 27.98 5.66 11.78
C TRP A 526 26.54 5.48 11.27
N GLN A 527 26.16 6.08 10.14
CA GLN A 527 24.77 5.97 9.62
C GLN A 527 24.44 4.55 9.19
N PHE A 528 25.38 3.86 8.53
CA PHE A 528 25.22 2.49 8.06
C PHE A 528 25.77 1.43 9.02
N ALA A 529 26.30 1.86 10.18
CA ALA A 529 26.99 1.00 11.15
C ALA A 529 28.11 0.15 10.50
N ASP A 530 28.81 0.74 9.52
CA ASP A 530 29.85 0.07 8.72
C ASP A 530 31.18 0.81 8.83
N ILE A 531 32.09 0.27 9.65
CA ILE A 531 33.39 0.89 9.93
C ILE A 531 34.33 0.90 8.70
N ASN A 532 34.10 0.02 7.72
CA ASN A 532 34.95 -0.07 6.54
C ASN A 532 34.87 1.21 5.68
N ILE A 533 33.75 1.93 5.71
CA ILE A 533 33.59 3.24 5.06
C ILE A 533 34.66 4.23 5.56
N LEU A 534 35.02 4.15 6.84
CA LEU A 534 36.01 5.01 7.45
C LEU A 534 37.45 4.50 7.24
N LEU A 535 37.65 3.18 7.27
CA LEU A 535 38.99 2.56 7.33
C LEU A 535 39.58 2.14 5.98
N SER A 536 38.74 1.84 4.98
CA SER A 536 39.19 1.33 3.68
C SER A 536 40.04 2.35 2.92
N ASP A 537 41.17 1.92 2.40
CA ASP A 537 42.05 2.69 1.52
C ASP A 537 41.51 2.80 0.07
N GLN A 538 40.47 2.02 -0.26
CA GLN A 538 39.87 2.01 -1.59
C GLN A 538 38.93 3.19 -1.84
N ILE A 539 38.50 3.88 -0.78
CA ILE A 539 37.64 5.07 -0.86
C ILE A 539 38.51 6.31 -1.01
N GLN A 540 38.33 7.00 -2.13
CA GLN A 540 39.05 8.20 -2.53
C GLN A 540 38.19 9.47 -2.37
N SER A 541 38.74 10.61 -2.77
CA SER A 541 38.08 11.92 -2.61
C SER A 541 36.81 12.09 -3.47
N ASP A 542 36.74 11.36 -4.56
CA ASP A 542 35.72 11.36 -5.61
C ASP A 542 34.73 10.19 -5.48
N THR A 543 34.99 9.23 -4.59
CA THR A 543 34.07 8.14 -4.26
C THR A 543 32.72 8.66 -3.78
N ARG A 544 31.66 8.04 -4.28
CA ARG A 544 30.27 8.36 -3.97
C ARG A 544 29.59 7.20 -3.25
N ILE A 545 28.73 7.53 -2.29
CA ILE A 545 27.83 6.56 -1.66
C ILE A 545 26.42 6.70 -2.23
N GLN A 546 25.93 5.62 -2.84
CA GLN A 546 24.58 5.52 -3.36
C GLN A 546 23.71 4.72 -2.39
N TYR A 547 22.61 5.30 -1.93
CA TYR A 547 21.68 4.70 -0.96
C TYR A 547 20.25 5.18 -1.21
N ARG A 548 19.27 4.54 -0.52
CA ARG A 548 17.83 4.60 -0.86
C ARG A 548 17.59 4.18 -2.30
N ARG A 549 18.24 3.09 -2.72
CA ARG A 549 18.34 2.72 -4.12
C ARG A 549 17.02 2.22 -4.70
N GLN A 550 16.18 1.67 -3.83
CA GLN A 550 14.83 1.25 -4.14
C GLN A 550 13.97 2.43 -4.66
N ILE A 551 13.33 2.27 -5.82
CA ILE A 551 12.54 3.32 -6.50
C ILE A 551 11.47 3.91 -5.58
N SER A 552 10.57 3.08 -5.05
CA SER A 552 9.48 3.52 -4.17
C SER A 552 10.00 4.25 -2.92
N GLN A 553 11.03 3.73 -2.25
CA GLN A 553 11.65 4.37 -1.08
C GLN A 553 12.27 5.73 -1.42
N ARG A 554 12.89 5.84 -2.60
CA ARG A 554 13.54 7.06 -3.08
C ARG A 554 12.53 8.16 -3.32
N VAL A 555 11.47 7.86 -4.06
CA VAL A 555 10.37 8.80 -4.34
C VAL A 555 9.65 9.18 -3.05
N HIS A 556 9.31 8.20 -2.19
CA HIS A 556 8.66 8.46 -0.91
C HIS A 556 9.52 9.32 0.02
N ALA A 557 10.86 9.20 -0.01
CA ALA A 557 11.71 10.10 0.76
C ALA A 557 11.57 11.57 0.29
N LEU A 558 11.46 11.83 -1.02
CA LEU A 558 11.24 13.18 -1.54
C LEU A 558 9.81 13.70 -1.28
N ALA A 559 8.82 12.83 -1.39
CA ALA A 559 7.40 13.16 -1.22
C ALA A 559 6.72 12.23 -0.21
N PRO A 560 7.04 12.34 1.11
CA PRO A 560 6.56 11.40 2.13
C PRO A 560 5.05 11.52 2.47
N PHE A 561 4.38 12.43 1.79
CA PHE A 561 2.97 12.77 1.95
C PHE A 561 2.10 12.24 0.79
N LEU A 562 2.72 11.59 -0.19
CA LEU A 562 2.05 10.85 -1.26
C LEU A 562 2.05 9.35 -0.91
N THR A 563 0.98 8.67 -1.30
CA THR A 563 0.91 7.20 -1.28
C THR A 563 1.57 6.69 -2.56
N MET A 564 2.57 5.83 -2.45
CA MET A 564 3.20 5.22 -3.63
C MET A 564 2.33 4.06 -4.13
N ASP A 565 2.31 3.83 -5.44
CA ASP A 565 1.88 2.54 -5.99
C ASP A 565 2.94 1.46 -5.66
N ASP A 566 2.53 0.21 -5.59
CA ASP A 566 3.40 -0.90 -5.20
C ASP A 566 4.28 -1.41 -6.35
N ASP A 567 3.92 -1.06 -7.60
CA ASP A 567 4.48 -1.63 -8.84
C ASP A 567 5.15 -0.56 -9.74
N PRO A 568 6.39 -0.14 -9.43
CA PRO A 568 7.19 0.68 -10.34
C PRO A 568 7.66 -0.13 -11.54
N TYR A 569 7.73 0.49 -12.71
CA TYR A 569 8.01 -0.22 -13.96
C TYR A 569 9.13 0.39 -14.78
N PRO A 570 9.99 -0.41 -15.43
CA PRO A 570 11.07 0.08 -16.26
C PRO A 570 10.55 0.47 -17.65
N VAL A 571 11.20 1.45 -18.27
CA VAL A 571 10.97 1.88 -19.66
C VAL A 571 12.31 2.14 -20.32
N VAL A 572 12.42 1.70 -21.58
CA VAL A 572 13.54 1.99 -22.45
C VAL A 572 13.13 3.17 -23.33
N ASP A 573 13.74 4.34 -23.13
CA ASP A 573 13.44 5.50 -23.97
C ASP A 573 14.05 5.35 -25.38
N GLU A 574 13.63 6.18 -26.32
CA GLU A 574 14.16 6.22 -27.70
C GLU A 574 15.69 6.43 -27.77
N ALA A 575 16.29 7.00 -26.72
CA ALA A 575 17.73 7.22 -26.61
C ALA A 575 18.49 6.01 -26.05
N GLY A 576 17.79 4.91 -25.73
CA GLY A 576 18.36 3.69 -25.17
C GLY A 576 18.72 3.81 -23.69
N LYS A 577 18.10 4.73 -22.95
CA LYS A 577 18.24 4.88 -21.50
C LYS A 577 17.15 4.11 -20.76
N LEU A 578 17.51 3.63 -19.58
CA LEU A 578 16.62 2.93 -18.68
C LEU A 578 16.10 3.87 -17.60
N LEU A 579 14.77 4.04 -17.59
CA LEU A 579 14.06 4.92 -16.69
C LEU A 579 12.99 4.11 -15.96
N TRP A 580 12.82 4.37 -14.67
CA TRP A 580 11.73 3.79 -13.88
C TRP A 580 10.58 4.78 -13.77
N MET A 581 9.36 4.31 -13.96
CA MET A 581 8.15 5.05 -13.65
C MET A 581 7.50 4.52 -12.38
N GLN A 582 7.12 5.44 -11.51
CA GLN A 582 6.45 5.18 -10.25
C GLN A 582 5.21 6.06 -10.15
N ASP A 583 4.06 5.42 -10.09
CA ASP A 583 2.79 6.09 -9.82
C ASP A 583 2.68 6.49 -8.34
N ALA A 584 2.08 7.66 -8.07
CA ALA A 584 1.81 8.10 -6.70
C ALA A 584 0.53 8.94 -6.58
N PHE A 585 -0.16 8.74 -5.47
CA PHE A 585 -1.51 9.24 -5.22
C PHE A 585 -1.56 10.22 -4.06
N THR A 586 -2.48 11.17 -4.13
CA THR A 586 -2.98 11.85 -2.93
C THR A 586 -4.15 11.07 -2.38
N THR A 587 -4.14 10.83 -1.06
CA THR A 587 -5.19 10.08 -0.37
C THR A 587 -5.61 10.80 0.90
N THR A 588 -6.86 10.58 1.31
CA THR A 588 -7.34 10.98 2.64
C THR A 588 -8.48 10.08 3.10
N GLY A 589 -8.57 9.83 4.40
CA GLY A 589 -9.69 9.11 5.02
C GLY A 589 -10.75 10.05 5.60
N ARG A 590 -10.81 11.31 5.16
CA ARG A 590 -11.64 12.37 5.74
C ARG A 590 -12.60 13.06 4.77
N TYR A 591 -12.89 12.45 3.63
CA TYR A 591 -13.91 12.94 2.72
C TYR A 591 -15.31 12.64 3.30
N PRO A 592 -16.17 13.64 3.56
CA PRO A 592 -17.48 13.43 4.17
C PRO A 592 -18.36 12.51 3.34
N TYR A 593 -19.12 11.62 3.99
CA TYR A 593 -20.07 10.67 3.38
C TYR A 593 -19.47 9.65 2.42
N SER A 594 -18.18 9.71 2.10
CA SER A 594 -17.53 8.74 1.23
C SER A 594 -17.16 7.47 1.99
N THR A 595 -17.44 6.32 1.37
CA THR A 595 -17.10 4.99 1.87
C THR A 595 -15.60 4.76 1.82
N ARG A 596 -15.07 4.08 2.84
CA ARG A 596 -13.65 3.87 3.06
C ARG A 596 -13.22 2.50 2.53
N THR A 597 -12.07 2.43 1.87
CA THR A 597 -11.41 1.17 1.50
C THR A 597 -10.88 0.44 2.73
N GLU A 598 -10.49 -0.82 2.54
CA GLU A 598 -9.81 -1.60 3.59
C GLU A 598 -8.48 -0.95 4.04
N GLU A 599 -7.76 -0.30 3.12
CA GLU A 599 -6.53 0.45 3.38
C GLU A 599 -6.74 1.74 4.17
N GLY A 600 -7.99 2.16 4.37
CA GLY A 600 -8.35 3.19 5.33
C GLY A 600 -8.53 4.60 4.75
N PHE A 601 -8.43 4.78 3.43
CA PHE A 601 -8.75 6.04 2.74
C PHE A 601 -10.16 6.02 2.15
N ASN A 602 -10.75 7.19 1.93
CA ASN A 602 -12.07 7.35 1.29
C ASN A 602 -12.07 8.43 0.19
N TYR A 603 -10.88 8.72 -0.34
CA TYR A 603 -10.59 9.63 -1.44
C TYR A 603 -9.21 9.28 -1.98
N ILE A 604 -9.09 9.24 -3.30
CA ILE A 604 -7.84 8.98 -4.01
C ILE A 604 -7.81 9.72 -5.36
N ARG A 605 -6.65 10.21 -5.80
CA ARG A 605 -6.43 10.80 -7.14
C ARG A 605 -5.11 10.33 -7.76
N ASN A 606 -5.11 10.09 -9.07
CA ASN A 606 -3.89 9.91 -9.87
C ASN A 606 -3.10 11.21 -9.98
N SER A 607 -2.36 11.55 -8.94
CA SER A 607 -1.89 12.91 -8.73
C SER A 607 -0.61 13.19 -9.50
N VAL A 608 0.36 12.28 -9.41
CA VAL A 608 1.67 12.47 -10.02
C VAL A 608 2.25 11.16 -10.54
N LYS A 609 3.15 11.29 -11.52
CA LYS A 609 4.05 10.23 -11.98
C LYS A 609 5.48 10.64 -11.69
N ALA A 610 6.22 9.81 -10.97
CA ALA A 610 7.63 9.99 -10.73
C ALA A 610 8.46 9.19 -11.73
N VAL A 611 9.42 9.84 -12.37
CA VAL A 611 10.41 9.21 -13.24
C VAL A 611 11.74 9.18 -12.50
N VAL A 612 12.37 8.01 -12.41
CA VAL A 612 13.68 7.82 -11.77
C VAL A 612 14.66 7.28 -12.79
N ASP A 613 15.76 8.00 -13.00
CA ASP A 613 16.83 7.54 -13.88
C ASP A 613 17.58 6.38 -13.23
N ALA A 614 17.64 5.21 -13.89
CA ALA A 614 18.20 4.01 -13.31
C ALA A 614 19.72 4.09 -13.09
N PHE A 615 20.41 4.99 -13.79
CA PHE A 615 21.86 5.17 -13.72
C PHE A 615 22.27 6.27 -12.72
N THR A 616 21.60 7.42 -12.75
CA THR A 616 21.93 8.60 -11.92
C THR A 616 21.11 8.66 -10.63
N GLY A 617 19.91 8.08 -10.63
CA GLY A 617 18.96 8.13 -9.53
C GLY A 617 18.35 9.50 -9.31
N GLU A 618 18.41 10.39 -10.30
CA GLU A 618 17.60 11.61 -10.34
C GLU A 618 16.12 11.26 -10.33
N VAL A 619 15.30 12.13 -9.72
CA VAL A 619 13.86 11.91 -9.60
C VAL A 619 13.14 13.14 -10.12
N PHE A 620 12.24 12.93 -11.08
CA PHE A 620 11.38 13.97 -11.63
C PHE A 620 9.93 13.62 -11.31
N ILE A 621 9.21 14.50 -10.62
CA ILE A 621 7.81 14.25 -10.21
C ILE A 621 6.90 15.14 -11.05
N TYR A 622 6.19 14.54 -12.00
CA TYR A 622 5.28 15.23 -12.93
C TYR A 622 3.85 15.20 -12.43
N VAL A 623 3.17 16.34 -12.49
CA VAL A 623 1.77 16.49 -12.09
C VAL A 623 0.85 16.00 -13.20
N ILE A 624 0.02 15.00 -12.90
CA ILE A 624 -0.97 14.43 -13.82
C ILE A 624 -2.33 15.11 -13.62
N ASP A 625 -2.89 15.03 -12.41
CA ASP A 625 -4.15 15.70 -12.08
C ASP A 625 -3.90 17.09 -11.50
N THR A 626 -3.96 18.12 -12.35
CA THR A 626 -3.88 19.52 -11.91
C THR A 626 -5.10 20.00 -11.12
N SER A 627 -6.22 19.28 -11.22
CA SER A 627 -7.47 19.63 -10.54
C SER A 627 -7.53 19.15 -9.08
N ASP A 628 -6.66 18.21 -8.69
CA ASP A 628 -6.63 17.68 -7.32
C ASP A 628 -6.28 18.76 -6.27
N PRO A 629 -7.23 19.12 -5.39
CA PRO A 629 -7.00 20.14 -4.38
C PRO A 629 -5.94 19.75 -3.34
N LEU A 630 -5.75 18.45 -3.04
CA LEU A 630 -4.70 18.00 -2.12
C LEU A 630 -3.32 18.22 -2.71
N LEU A 631 -3.12 17.80 -3.96
CA LEU A 631 -1.87 18.05 -4.67
C LEU A 631 -1.59 19.55 -4.77
N GLN A 632 -2.59 20.40 -5.03
CA GLN A 632 -2.41 21.85 -5.06
C GLN A 632 -1.91 22.41 -3.72
N MET A 633 -2.37 21.88 -2.58
CA MET A 633 -1.84 22.27 -1.26
C MET A 633 -0.36 21.89 -1.13
N TYR A 634 0.04 20.72 -1.61
CA TYR A 634 1.44 20.27 -1.60
C TYR A 634 2.31 21.05 -2.58
N ARG A 635 1.82 21.37 -3.79
CA ARG A 635 2.52 22.23 -4.76
C ARG A 635 2.77 23.62 -4.19
N ARG A 636 1.79 24.19 -3.49
CA ARG A 636 1.96 25.47 -2.77
C ARG A 636 2.98 25.36 -1.64
N ALA A 637 3.03 24.21 -0.97
CA ALA A 637 4.02 23.94 0.07
C ALA A 637 5.43 23.66 -0.49
N PHE A 638 5.58 23.07 -1.67
CA PHE A 638 6.86 22.66 -2.26
C PHE A 638 6.94 23.01 -3.75
N PRO A 639 7.09 24.30 -4.11
CA PRO A 639 7.00 24.74 -5.51
C PRO A 639 8.11 24.20 -6.41
N GLY A 640 9.27 23.82 -5.87
CA GLY A 640 10.39 23.25 -6.63
C GLY A 640 10.47 21.72 -6.63
N LEU A 641 9.44 21.02 -6.15
CA LEU A 641 9.39 19.55 -6.13
C LEU A 641 8.66 18.97 -7.34
N PHE A 642 7.68 19.69 -7.87
CA PHE A 642 6.77 19.21 -8.90
C PHE A 642 7.02 19.90 -10.24
N LEU A 643 7.00 19.12 -11.31
CA LEU A 643 7.03 19.58 -12.70
C LEU A 643 5.64 19.45 -13.31
N ASP A 644 5.34 20.28 -14.29
CA ASP A 644 4.10 20.15 -15.07
C ASP A 644 4.24 19.03 -16.10
N PHE A 645 3.14 18.36 -16.46
CA PHE A 645 3.14 17.21 -17.38
C PHE A 645 3.74 17.54 -18.76
N ASP A 646 3.56 18.77 -19.24
CA ASP A 646 4.10 19.25 -20.51
C ASP A 646 5.64 19.28 -20.57
N GLN A 647 6.30 19.22 -19.41
CA GLN A 647 7.77 19.10 -19.32
C GLN A 647 8.26 17.65 -19.41
N MET A 648 7.36 16.66 -19.33
CA MET A 648 7.72 15.25 -19.54
C MET A 648 8.08 15.02 -21.01
N PRO A 649 9.20 14.35 -21.33
CA PRO A 649 9.53 13.98 -22.71
C PRO A 649 8.37 13.24 -23.39
N VAL A 650 8.07 13.57 -24.65
CA VAL A 650 6.94 13.02 -25.41
C VAL A 650 6.99 11.49 -25.50
N ASP A 651 8.20 10.95 -25.68
CA ASP A 651 8.45 9.51 -25.69
C ASP A 651 7.98 8.86 -24.38
N LEU A 652 8.41 9.38 -23.22
CA LEU A 652 7.95 8.89 -21.92
C LEU A 652 6.44 9.08 -21.68
N GLN A 653 5.83 10.11 -22.25
CA GLN A 653 4.38 10.28 -22.19
C GLN A 653 3.66 9.12 -22.88
N ALA A 654 4.24 8.51 -23.91
CA ALA A 654 3.65 7.35 -24.60
C ALA A 654 3.64 6.08 -23.73
N HIS A 655 4.52 6.00 -22.73
CA HIS A 655 4.64 4.85 -21.83
C HIS A 655 3.84 4.99 -20.52
N ILE A 656 3.11 6.08 -20.34
CA ILE A 656 2.25 6.20 -19.15
C ILE A 656 1.16 5.14 -19.17
N ARG A 657 0.89 4.55 -18.00
CA ARG A 657 -0.23 3.64 -17.78
C ARG A 657 -1.16 4.14 -16.68
N TYR A 658 -2.40 3.67 -16.70
CA TYR A 658 -3.37 3.90 -15.65
C TYR A 658 -3.06 2.93 -14.51
N PRO A 659 -2.72 3.43 -13.31
CA PRO A 659 -2.12 2.57 -12.28
C PRO A 659 -3.12 1.59 -11.67
N ASN A 660 -2.63 0.38 -11.39
CA ASN A 660 -3.42 -0.66 -10.72
C ASN A 660 -3.81 -0.22 -9.29
N GLY A 661 -2.92 0.44 -8.56
CA GLY A 661 -3.19 0.96 -7.22
C GLY A 661 -4.32 2.00 -7.14
N LEU A 662 -4.71 2.62 -8.26
CA LEU A 662 -5.91 3.46 -8.34
C LEU A 662 -7.11 2.70 -8.90
N PHE A 663 -6.90 1.92 -9.97
CA PHE A 663 -7.95 1.21 -10.66
C PHE A 663 -8.64 0.17 -9.78
N SER A 664 -7.87 -0.59 -8.99
CA SER A 664 -8.41 -1.63 -8.10
C SER A 664 -9.39 -1.06 -7.04
N PRO A 665 -9.03 -0.03 -6.25
CA PRO A 665 -9.99 0.63 -5.37
C PRO A 665 -11.20 1.24 -6.08
N GLN A 666 -11.03 1.78 -7.29
CA GLN A 666 -12.15 2.30 -8.08
C GLN A 666 -13.09 1.20 -8.52
N ALA A 667 -12.56 0.08 -9.02
CA ALA A 667 -13.33 -1.07 -9.46
C ALA A 667 -14.09 -1.68 -8.28
N ASP A 668 -13.45 -1.87 -7.13
CA ASP A 668 -14.07 -2.37 -5.89
C ASP A 668 -15.26 -1.48 -5.45
N MET A 669 -15.05 -0.16 -5.40
CA MET A 669 -16.17 0.75 -5.13
C MET A 669 -17.25 0.67 -6.23
N TYR A 670 -16.86 0.55 -7.50
CA TYR A 670 -17.81 0.49 -8.62
C TYR A 670 -18.75 -0.71 -8.55
N LEU A 671 -18.31 -1.85 -7.99
CA LEU A 671 -19.14 -3.05 -7.78
C LEU A 671 -20.49 -2.75 -7.12
N ARG A 672 -20.52 -1.78 -6.21
CA ARG A 672 -21.72 -1.33 -5.51
C ARG A 672 -22.21 0.05 -5.95
N TYR A 673 -21.30 0.98 -6.22
CA TYR A 673 -21.62 2.38 -6.51
C TYR A 673 -21.90 2.68 -8.00
N HIS A 674 -21.94 1.66 -8.86
CA HIS A 674 -22.60 1.78 -10.16
C HIS A 674 -24.13 1.93 -10.01
N ILE A 675 -24.72 1.48 -8.89
CA ILE A 675 -26.13 1.68 -8.58
C ILE A 675 -26.32 3.11 -8.06
N THR A 676 -27.10 3.92 -8.78
CA THR A 676 -27.38 5.32 -8.42
C THR A 676 -28.75 5.52 -7.79
N ASP A 677 -29.66 4.57 -7.97
CA ASP A 677 -30.98 4.58 -7.32
C ASP A 677 -30.84 4.12 -5.86
N ALA A 678 -31.30 4.95 -4.93
CA ALA A 678 -31.17 4.71 -3.50
C ALA A 678 -31.94 3.46 -3.03
N GLN A 679 -33.09 3.16 -3.64
CA GLN A 679 -33.92 2.02 -3.27
C GLN A 679 -33.26 0.71 -3.69
N VAL A 680 -32.76 0.64 -4.93
CA VAL A 680 -32.01 -0.53 -5.42
C VAL A 680 -30.74 -0.71 -4.59
N PHE A 681 -30.02 0.37 -4.28
CA PHE A 681 -28.81 0.33 -3.46
C PHE A 681 -29.08 -0.19 -2.03
N PHE A 682 -30.16 0.27 -1.39
CA PHE A 682 -30.57 -0.19 -0.06
C PHE A 682 -30.90 -1.68 -0.04
N ASN A 683 -31.60 -2.16 -1.07
CA ASN A 683 -32.02 -3.56 -1.20
C ASN A 683 -30.87 -4.51 -1.58
N GLN A 684 -29.72 -3.97 -2.02
CA GLN A 684 -28.55 -4.74 -2.45
C GLN A 684 -28.83 -5.74 -3.59
N ALA A 685 -29.84 -5.48 -4.42
CA ALA A 685 -30.37 -6.45 -5.37
C ALA A 685 -29.48 -6.69 -6.61
N ASP A 686 -28.71 -5.69 -7.04
CA ASP A 686 -27.93 -5.70 -8.29
C ASP A 686 -26.41 -5.51 -8.06
N GLN A 687 -25.90 -5.99 -6.91
CA GLN A 687 -24.46 -5.89 -6.64
C GLN A 687 -23.65 -6.78 -7.58
N TRP A 688 -22.50 -6.25 -8.01
CA TRP A 688 -21.51 -7.01 -8.78
C TRP A 688 -20.40 -7.50 -7.87
N ALA A 689 -19.61 -8.45 -8.38
CA ALA A 689 -18.41 -8.96 -7.77
C ALA A 689 -17.35 -9.18 -8.85
N VAL A 690 -16.09 -9.12 -8.43
CA VAL A 690 -14.98 -9.61 -9.24
C VAL A 690 -15.17 -11.11 -9.45
N PRO A 691 -15.12 -11.63 -10.69
CA PRO A 691 -15.24 -13.05 -10.95
C PRO A 691 -14.03 -13.79 -10.38
N GLN A 692 -14.21 -15.09 -10.19
CA GLN A 692 -13.14 -15.99 -9.77
C GLN A 692 -12.73 -16.90 -10.94
N ASP A 693 -11.45 -17.27 -11.00
CA ASP A 693 -10.89 -18.22 -11.95
C ASP A 693 -10.08 -19.32 -11.24
N THR A 694 -9.53 -20.25 -12.04
CA THR A 694 -8.59 -21.27 -11.57
C THR A 694 -7.21 -20.95 -12.15
N ARG A 695 -6.27 -20.54 -11.31
CA ARG A 695 -4.94 -20.08 -11.74
C ARG A 695 -3.85 -20.64 -10.85
N PHE A 696 -2.68 -20.92 -11.43
CA PHE A 696 -1.50 -21.38 -10.68
C PHE A 696 -1.77 -22.57 -9.73
N GLY A 697 -2.62 -23.50 -10.16
CA GLY A 697 -3.01 -24.68 -9.36
C GLY A 697 -3.95 -24.39 -8.18
N ARG A 698 -4.55 -23.19 -8.13
CA ARG A 698 -5.53 -22.78 -7.10
C ARG A 698 -6.85 -22.41 -7.76
N SER A 699 -7.94 -22.97 -7.25
CA SER A 699 -9.31 -22.61 -7.69
C SER A 699 -9.90 -21.52 -6.81
N GLY A 700 -10.71 -20.65 -7.40
CA GLY A 700 -11.42 -19.60 -6.67
C GLY A 700 -10.58 -18.35 -6.40
N VAL A 701 -9.56 -18.10 -7.23
CA VAL A 701 -8.72 -16.89 -7.16
C VAL A 701 -9.48 -15.74 -7.82
N GLU A 702 -9.46 -14.55 -7.23
CA GLU A 702 -10.11 -13.39 -7.85
C GLU A 702 -9.34 -12.95 -9.09
N VAL A 703 -10.08 -12.58 -10.15
CA VAL A 703 -9.47 -12.04 -11.36
C VAL A 703 -8.84 -10.68 -11.05
N HIS A 704 -7.59 -10.49 -11.46
CA HIS A 704 -6.88 -9.23 -11.29
C HIS A 704 -6.98 -8.37 -12.56
N PRO A 705 -6.92 -7.03 -12.45
CA PRO A 705 -6.86 -6.16 -13.60
C PRO A 705 -5.70 -6.52 -14.52
N SER A 706 -5.92 -6.54 -15.83
CA SER A 706 -4.89 -6.87 -16.81
C SER A 706 -4.79 -5.82 -17.90
N TYR A 707 -3.56 -5.52 -18.29
CA TYR A 707 -3.28 -4.67 -19.44
C TYR A 707 -3.44 -5.45 -20.73
N LEU A 708 -4.18 -4.89 -21.69
CA LEU A 708 -4.51 -5.50 -22.98
C LEU A 708 -4.46 -4.44 -24.08
N ILE A 709 -4.25 -4.86 -25.32
CA ILE A 709 -4.49 -4.02 -26.51
C ILE A 709 -5.87 -4.36 -27.06
N LEU A 710 -6.77 -3.38 -27.09
CA LEU A 710 -8.14 -3.54 -27.55
C LEU A 710 -8.54 -2.40 -28.49
N GLN A 711 -9.46 -2.68 -29.40
CA GLN A 711 -10.13 -1.63 -30.16
C GLN A 711 -11.43 -1.25 -29.44
N MET A 712 -11.51 0.00 -28.98
CA MET A 712 -12.70 0.50 -28.29
C MET A 712 -13.90 0.57 -29.25
N PRO A 713 -15.14 0.29 -28.81
CA PRO A 713 -16.32 0.40 -29.66
C PRO A 713 -16.48 1.81 -30.24
N GLY A 714 -16.51 1.92 -31.58
CA GLY A 714 -16.55 3.20 -32.30
C GLY A 714 -15.19 3.92 -32.43
N GLY A 715 -14.11 3.33 -31.91
CA GLY A 715 -12.73 3.80 -32.08
C GLY A 715 -12.11 3.38 -33.41
N GLU A 716 -11.25 4.24 -33.97
CA GLU A 716 -10.59 4.00 -35.26
C GLU A 716 -9.26 3.24 -35.15
N ARG A 717 -8.73 3.05 -33.93
CA ARG A 717 -7.44 2.42 -33.65
C ARG A 717 -7.48 1.60 -32.37
N GLU A 718 -6.55 0.69 -32.25
CA GLU A 718 -6.25 -0.07 -31.03
C GLU A 718 -5.63 0.84 -29.98
N GLU A 719 -5.97 0.60 -28.72
CA GLU A 719 -5.43 1.29 -27.56
C GLU A 719 -5.00 0.28 -26.50
N PHE A 720 -3.97 0.63 -25.75
CA PHE A 720 -3.58 -0.10 -24.55
C PHE A 720 -4.46 0.32 -23.39
N VAL A 721 -5.07 -0.66 -22.75
CA VAL A 721 -6.07 -0.44 -21.72
C VAL A 721 -5.85 -1.36 -20.52
N LEU A 722 -6.25 -0.89 -19.34
CA LEU A 722 -6.38 -1.74 -18.15
C LEU A 722 -7.83 -2.18 -18.03
N MET A 723 -8.08 -3.48 -17.97
CA MET A 723 -9.43 -4.06 -17.93
C MET A 723 -9.65 -4.97 -16.72
N LEU A 724 -10.87 -4.95 -16.18
CA LEU A 724 -11.36 -5.96 -15.24
C LEU A 724 -12.81 -6.37 -15.54
N PRO A 725 -13.11 -7.67 -15.77
CA PRO A 725 -14.49 -8.16 -15.92
C PRO A 725 -15.24 -8.24 -14.58
N PHE A 726 -16.57 -8.26 -14.67
CA PHE A 726 -17.48 -8.36 -13.53
C PHE A 726 -18.51 -9.48 -13.68
N SER A 727 -18.90 -10.04 -12.54
CA SER A 727 -19.99 -11.01 -12.39
C SER A 727 -21.02 -10.53 -11.35
N PRO A 728 -22.22 -11.10 -11.25
CA PRO A 728 -23.12 -10.82 -10.14
C PRO A 728 -22.53 -11.25 -8.79
N ALA A 729 -22.76 -10.50 -7.72
CA ALA A 729 -22.32 -10.86 -6.37
C ALA A 729 -23.03 -12.12 -5.83
N GLY A 730 -24.18 -12.49 -6.41
CA GLY A 730 -24.94 -13.67 -6.02
C GLY A 730 -24.35 -15.00 -6.52
N GLU A 731 -25.19 -16.03 -6.52
CA GLU A 731 -24.82 -17.39 -6.96
C GLU A 731 -24.59 -17.49 -8.48
N LYS A 732 -25.23 -16.62 -9.27
CA LYS A 732 -25.05 -16.61 -10.73
C LYS A 732 -23.65 -16.13 -11.09
N LYS A 733 -22.99 -16.83 -12.02
CA LYS A 733 -21.60 -16.58 -12.43
C LYS A 733 -21.46 -16.14 -13.90
N ASN A 734 -22.54 -15.62 -14.48
CA ASN A 734 -22.51 -15.02 -15.83
C ASN A 734 -21.73 -13.71 -15.85
N LEU A 735 -21.24 -13.31 -17.01
CA LEU A 735 -20.66 -11.98 -17.21
C LEU A 735 -21.78 -10.95 -17.15
N VAL A 736 -21.54 -9.83 -16.45
CA VAL A 736 -22.45 -8.65 -16.47
C VAL A 736 -21.84 -7.46 -17.18
N GLY A 737 -20.51 -7.44 -17.32
CA GLY A 737 -19.80 -6.34 -17.92
C GLY A 737 -18.31 -6.35 -17.58
N TRP A 738 -17.63 -5.26 -17.90
CA TRP A 738 -16.25 -5.01 -17.54
C TRP A 738 -15.99 -3.51 -17.40
N LEU A 739 -14.98 -3.15 -16.61
CA LEU A 739 -14.46 -1.78 -16.52
C LEU A 739 -13.15 -1.68 -17.29
N ILE A 740 -12.99 -0.61 -18.07
CA ILE A 740 -11.77 -0.28 -18.80
C ILE A 740 -11.26 1.09 -18.37
N ALA A 741 -9.95 1.22 -18.20
CA ALA A 741 -9.21 2.48 -18.19
C ALA A 741 -8.30 2.58 -19.41
N GLN A 742 -8.43 3.68 -20.18
CA GLN A 742 -7.60 3.93 -21.36
C GLN A 742 -6.25 4.54 -20.97
N ASN A 743 -5.16 4.12 -21.61
CA ASN A 743 -3.78 4.56 -21.30
C ASN A 743 -3.19 5.52 -22.34
N ASP A 744 -3.83 5.71 -23.49
CA ASP A 744 -3.22 6.35 -24.65
C ASP A 744 -3.71 7.78 -24.94
N GLY A 745 -2.76 8.66 -25.27
CA GLY A 745 -2.99 9.99 -25.82
C GLY A 745 -3.99 10.83 -25.02
N ASP A 746 -4.89 11.51 -25.74
CA ASP A 746 -5.94 12.35 -25.14
C ASP A 746 -7.01 11.53 -24.38
N SER A 747 -7.05 10.21 -24.59
CA SER A 747 -7.96 9.29 -23.90
C SER A 747 -7.42 8.84 -22.52
N TYR A 748 -6.17 9.17 -22.18
CA TYR A 748 -5.54 8.75 -20.92
C TYR A 748 -6.43 9.06 -19.70
N GLY A 749 -6.71 8.01 -18.91
CA GLY A 749 -7.50 8.11 -17.68
C GLY A 749 -9.01 8.12 -17.88
N LYS A 750 -9.50 7.98 -19.12
CA LYS A 750 -10.94 7.79 -19.38
C LYS A 750 -11.38 6.40 -18.91
N LEU A 751 -12.39 6.38 -18.04
CA LEU A 751 -13.00 5.15 -17.53
C LEU A 751 -14.32 4.85 -18.26
N SER A 752 -14.45 3.61 -18.74
CA SER A 752 -15.66 3.13 -19.42
C SER A 752 -16.12 1.79 -18.83
N ALA A 753 -17.36 1.73 -18.36
CA ALA A 753 -18.00 0.52 -17.88
C ALA A 753 -18.96 -0.02 -18.94
N PHE A 754 -18.61 -1.18 -19.48
CA PHE A 754 -19.41 -1.88 -20.46
C PHE A 754 -20.37 -2.84 -19.76
N THR A 755 -21.63 -2.86 -20.19
CA THR A 755 -22.64 -3.79 -19.68
C THR A 755 -23.13 -4.70 -20.80
N VAL A 756 -23.16 -6.00 -20.56
CA VAL A 756 -23.70 -6.98 -21.51
C VAL A 756 -25.20 -7.21 -21.31
N PRO A 757 -25.92 -7.72 -22.33
CA PRO A 757 -27.33 -8.08 -22.21
C PRO A 757 -27.59 -9.13 -21.13
N THR A 758 -28.77 -9.08 -20.51
CA THR A 758 -29.22 -10.11 -19.56
C THR A 758 -29.86 -11.33 -20.23
N ASP A 759 -30.23 -11.20 -21.50
CA ASP A 759 -30.84 -12.25 -22.33
C ASP A 759 -30.40 -12.07 -23.81
N PRO A 760 -29.66 -13.04 -24.41
CA PRO A 760 -29.13 -14.25 -23.77
C PRO A 760 -28.07 -13.91 -22.72
N GLN A 761 -27.91 -14.80 -21.73
CA GLN A 761 -26.85 -14.66 -20.74
C GLN A 761 -25.48 -14.94 -21.40
N VAL A 762 -24.49 -14.13 -21.06
CA VAL A 762 -23.10 -14.29 -21.50
C VAL A 762 -22.32 -15.03 -20.42
N ASP A 763 -21.57 -16.06 -20.80
CA ASP A 763 -20.80 -16.85 -19.85
C ASP A 763 -19.75 -15.99 -19.12
N GLY A 764 -19.67 -16.09 -17.80
CA GLY A 764 -18.59 -15.44 -17.04
C GLY A 764 -17.34 -16.30 -16.95
N PRO A 765 -16.20 -15.76 -16.49
CA PRO A 765 -14.95 -16.51 -16.36
C PRO A 765 -15.11 -17.86 -15.65
N ALA A 766 -15.76 -17.88 -14.48
CA ALA A 766 -16.00 -19.12 -13.74
C ALA A 766 -16.87 -20.17 -14.48
N GLN A 767 -17.74 -19.75 -15.39
CA GLN A 767 -18.53 -20.68 -16.21
C GLN A 767 -17.72 -21.25 -17.36
N VAL A 768 -16.88 -20.41 -17.99
CA VAL A 768 -15.95 -20.84 -19.03
C VAL A 768 -14.94 -21.83 -18.45
N GLU A 769 -14.37 -21.52 -17.29
CA GLU A 769 -13.54 -22.42 -16.48
C GLU A 769 -14.19 -23.80 -16.27
N ALA A 770 -15.43 -23.82 -15.80
CA ALA A 770 -16.17 -25.06 -15.61
C ALA A 770 -16.40 -25.80 -16.95
N ARG A 771 -16.57 -25.09 -18.07
CA ARG A 771 -16.70 -25.72 -19.39
C ARG A 771 -15.38 -26.32 -19.87
N ILE A 772 -14.26 -25.65 -19.61
CA ILE A 772 -12.90 -26.16 -19.90
C ILE A 772 -12.66 -27.46 -19.13
N GLU A 773 -12.96 -27.48 -17.83
CA GLU A 773 -12.78 -28.67 -16.98
C GLU A 773 -13.71 -29.84 -17.36
N ASN A 774 -14.91 -29.54 -17.86
CA ASN A 774 -15.89 -30.53 -18.30
C ASN A 774 -15.68 -31.03 -19.73
N ASP A 775 -14.86 -30.35 -20.55
CA ASP A 775 -14.55 -30.83 -21.88
C ASP A 775 -13.77 -32.13 -21.82
N GLN A 776 -14.27 -33.17 -22.49
CA GLN A 776 -13.71 -34.52 -22.39
C GLN A 776 -12.26 -34.58 -22.90
N SER A 777 -11.91 -33.82 -23.94
CA SER A 777 -10.58 -33.84 -24.53
C SER A 777 -9.56 -33.09 -23.66
N ILE A 778 -9.95 -31.92 -23.15
CA ILE A 778 -9.10 -31.10 -22.28
C ILE A 778 -8.91 -31.79 -20.94
N SER A 779 -9.98 -32.31 -20.33
CA SER A 779 -9.91 -33.00 -19.03
C SER A 779 -9.02 -34.26 -19.08
N GLN A 780 -9.07 -35.01 -20.18
CA GLN A 780 -8.13 -36.12 -20.41
C GLN A 780 -6.70 -35.62 -20.48
N GLN A 781 -6.45 -34.53 -21.22
CA GLN A 781 -5.11 -33.95 -21.35
C GLN A 781 -4.58 -33.44 -20.01
N PHE A 782 -5.42 -32.77 -19.23
CA PHE A 782 -5.07 -32.31 -17.89
C PHE A 782 -4.66 -33.47 -16.99
N THR A 783 -5.44 -34.56 -17.00
CA THR A 783 -5.11 -35.76 -16.21
C THR A 783 -3.80 -36.42 -16.66
N LEU A 784 -3.43 -36.32 -17.94
CA LEU A 784 -2.20 -36.88 -18.48
C LEU A 784 -0.96 -36.03 -18.17
N TRP A 785 -1.11 -34.71 -18.13
CA TRP A 785 -0.02 -33.76 -17.89
C TRP A 785 0.19 -33.41 -16.43
N ASP A 786 -0.86 -33.51 -15.61
CA ASP A 786 -0.82 -33.31 -14.17
C ASP A 786 -0.57 -34.66 -13.46
N GLY A 787 0.71 -34.99 -13.26
CA GLY A 787 1.14 -36.31 -12.80
C GLY A 787 2.52 -36.30 -12.14
N ALA A 788 3.05 -37.48 -11.80
CA ALA A 788 4.33 -37.57 -11.08
C ALA A 788 5.50 -37.00 -11.92
N GLY A 789 6.01 -35.83 -11.53
CA GLY A 789 7.15 -35.16 -12.16
C GLY A 789 6.83 -33.97 -13.07
N SER A 790 5.57 -33.73 -13.43
CA SER A 790 5.12 -32.56 -14.19
C SER A 790 3.83 -31.97 -13.62
N GLN A 791 3.74 -30.65 -13.63
CA GLN A 791 2.60 -29.91 -13.13
C GLN A 791 2.08 -28.97 -14.21
N ILE A 792 0.75 -28.92 -14.33
CA ILE A 792 0.09 -27.93 -15.18
C ILE A 792 0.00 -26.60 -14.44
N VAL A 793 0.40 -25.54 -15.12
CA VAL A 793 0.21 -24.17 -14.66
C VAL A 793 -0.75 -23.48 -15.62
N ARG A 794 -1.93 -23.14 -15.11
CA ARG A 794 -2.97 -22.42 -15.84
C ARG A 794 -2.76 -20.92 -15.66
N GLY A 795 -2.71 -20.18 -16.77
CA GLY A 795 -2.68 -18.73 -16.75
C GLY A 795 -4.07 -18.12 -16.51
N GLN A 796 -4.12 -16.80 -16.45
CA GLN A 796 -5.31 -16.01 -16.26
C GLN A 796 -6.21 -16.14 -17.49
N LEU A 797 -7.48 -16.45 -17.26
CA LEU A 797 -8.49 -16.42 -18.31
C LEU A 797 -8.79 -14.96 -18.71
N LEU A 798 -8.36 -14.58 -19.91
CA LEU A 798 -8.57 -13.24 -20.46
C LEU A 798 -9.94 -13.17 -21.15
N VAL A 799 -10.72 -12.13 -20.82
CA VAL A 799 -11.99 -11.82 -21.50
C VAL A 799 -11.73 -10.73 -22.52
N ILE A 800 -11.69 -11.08 -23.80
CA ILE A 800 -11.25 -10.18 -24.89
C ILE A 800 -12.45 -9.83 -25.77
N PRO A 801 -12.99 -8.61 -25.67
CA PRO A 801 -14.01 -8.13 -26.61
C PRO A 801 -13.37 -7.84 -27.97
N VAL A 802 -13.91 -8.43 -29.03
CA VAL A 802 -13.47 -8.23 -30.42
C VAL A 802 -14.69 -7.87 -31.25
N GLY A 803 -14.79 -6.62 -31.69
CA GLY A 803 -16.00 -6.09 -32.35
C GLY A 803 -17.26 -6.30 -31.49
N ASP A 804 -18.19 -7.13 -31.97
CA ASP A 804 -19.42 -7.48 -31.27
C ASP A 804 -19.38 -8.86 -30.57
N ALA A 805 -18.26 -9.60 -30.62
CA ALA A 805 -18.11 -10.89 -29.94
C ALA A 805 -17.14 -10.81 -28.74
N ILE A 806 -17.15 -11.85 -27.91
CA ILE A 806 -16.22 -12.02 -26.78
C ILE A 806 -15.48 -13.33 -26.98
N ILE A 807 -14.15 -13.25 -26.88
CA ILE A 807 -13.24 -14.40 -26.96
C ILE A 807 -12.61 -14.58 -25.59
N TYR A 808 -12.65 -15.80 -25.07
CA TYR A 808 -11.94 -16.16 -23.85
C TYR A 808 -10.66 -16.87 -24.22
N VAL A 809 -9.54 -16.45 -23.63
CA VAL A 809 -8.21 -17.01 -23.93
C VAL A 809 -7.50 -17.35 -22.63
N GLU A 810 -7.03 -18.59 -22.52
CA GLU A 810 -6.26 -19.06 -21.38
C GLU A 810 -4.99 -19.77 -21.86
N PRO A 811 -3.80 -19.26 -21.51
CA PRO A 811 -2.55 -19.96 -21.81
C PRO A 811 -2.34 -21.11 -20.81
N LEU A 812 -1.82 -22.23 -21.34
CA LEU A 812 -1.54 -23.44 -20.57
C LEU A 812 -0.05 -23.75 -20.60
N TYR A 813 0.59 -23.65 -19.44
CA TYR A 813 2.00 -23.96 -19.26
C TYR A 813 2.20 -25.33 -18.62
N LEU A 814 3.31 -25.96 -18.95
CA LEU A 814 3.78 -27.19 -18.32
C LEU A 814 5.14 -26.94 -17.68
N GLN A 815 5.32 -27.37 -16.44
CA GLN A 815 6.60 -27.26 -15.73
C GLN A 815 6.93 -28.54 -14.97
N SER A 816 8.20 -28.69 -14.55
CA SER A 816 8.61 -29.76 -13.66
C SER A 816 8.24 -29.44 -12.20
N GLU A 817 7.87 -30.46 -11.42
CA GLU A 817 7.67 -30.30 -9.96
C GLU A 817 8.96 -29.90 -9.23
N VAL A 818 10.13 -30.20 -9.81
CA VAL A 818 11.44 -29.97 -9.17
C VAL A 818 12.04 -28.62 -9.56
N LEU A 819 11.80 -28.18 -10.79
CA LEU A 819 12.34 -26.93 -11.32
C LEU A 819 11.20 -26.14 -11.96
N ALA A 820 10.92 -24.96 -11.38
CA ALA A 820 9.99 -23.99 -11.92
C ALA A 820 10.56 -23.40 -13.22
N PHE A 821 10.22 -24.05 -14.32
CA PHE A 821 10.53 -23.61 -15.67
C PHE A 821 9.29 -23.85 -16.55
N PRO A 822 8.33 -22.91 -16.56
CA PRO A 822 7.10 -23.07 -17.29
C PRO A 822 7.31 -22.89 -18.79
N GLU A 823 6.87 -23.89 -19.55
CA GLU A 823 6.85 -23.90 -21.01
C GLU A 823 5.41 -23.77 -21.49
N LEU A 824 5.11 -22.80 -22.35
CA LEU A 824 3.78 -22.67 -22.97
C LEU A 824 3.55 -23.84 -23.93
N LYS A 825 2.54 -24.67 -23.66
CA LYS A 825 2.27 -25.87 -24.48
C LYS A 825 1.01 -25.76 -25.30
N LYS A 826 -0.04 -25.13 -24.77
CA LYS A 826 -1.32 -24.98 -25.46
C LYS A 826 -1.94 -23.63 -25.13
N VAL A 827 -2.87 -23.22 -25.98
CA VAL A 827 -3.78 -22.12 -25.71
C VAL A 827 -5.20 -22.66 -25.77
N ILE A 828 -5.99 -22.40 -24.73
CA ILE A 828 -7.39 -22.74 -24.68
C ILE A 828 -8.18 -21.50 -25.10
N LEU A 829 -9.04 -21.68 -26.10
CA LEU A 829 -9.95 -20.63 -26.55
C LEU A 829 -11.39 -21.09 -26.34
N ALA A 830 -12.22 -20.16 -25.89
CA ALA A 830 -13.64 -20.40 -25.78
C ALA A 830 -14.45 -19.23 -26.33
N ASP A 831 -15.65 -19.56 -26.80
CA ASP A 831 -16.69 -18.61 -27.14
C ASP A 831 -17.99 -18.96 -26.42
N GLY A 832 -19.09 -18.29 -26.78
CA GLY A 832 -20.40 -18.54 -26.18
C GLY A 832 -20.94 -19.97 -26.32
N SER A 833 -20.30 -20.89 -27.07
CA SER A 833 -20.83 -22.24 -27.31
C SER A 833 -19.77 -23.35 -27.33
N ASN A 834 -18.54 -23.06 -27.76
CA ASN A 834 -17.48 -24.04 -27.95
C ASN A 834 -16.26 -23.70 -27.08
N VAL A 835 -15.49 -24.74 -26.73
CA VAL A 835 -14.17 -24.65 -26.10
C VAL A 835 -13.22 -25.50 -26.93
N VAL A 836 -12.04 -24.98 -27.24
CA VAL A 836 -11.01 -25.68 -28.00
C VAL A 836 -9.66 -25.49 -27.34
N MET A 837 -8.78 -26.46 -27.50
CA MET A 837 -7.39 -26.42 -27.06
C MET A 837 -6.50 -26.62 -28.27
N ALA A 838 -5.64 -25.65 -28.56
CA ALA A 838 -4.83 -25.59 -29.79
C ALA A 838 -3.36 -25.26 -29.48
N ASP A 839 -2.48 -25.42 -30.47
CA ASP A 839 -1.05 -25.05 -30.35
C ASP A 839 -0.82 -23.55 -30.52
N SER A 840 -1.78 -22.81 -31.07
CA SER A 840 -1.71 -21.35 -31.21
C SER A 840 -3.08 -20.69 -31.18
N VAL A 841 -3.12 -19.37 -30.96
CA VAL A 841 -4.34 -18.56 -31.06
C VAL A 841 -4.98 -18.70 -32.44
N GLY A 842 -4.17 -18.59 -33.51
CA GLY A 842 -4.68 -18.69 -34.88
C GLY A 842 -5.33 -20.04 -35.19
N GLU A 843 -4.73 -21.14 -34.74
CA GLU A 843 -5.32 -22.48 -34.87
C GLU A 843 -6.60 -22.62 -34.04
N GLY A 844 -6.59 -22.15 -32.79
CA GLY A 844 -7.78 -22.20 -31.94
C GLY A 844 -8.94 -21.38 -32.50
N LEU A 845 -8.67 -20.21 -33.07
CA LEU A 845 -9.69 -19.41 -33.76
C LEU A 845 -10.25 -20.15 -34.98
N ALA A 846 -9.41 -20.82 -35.76
CA ALA A 846 -9.87 -21.65 -36.88
C ALA A 846 -10.77 -22.80 -36.40
N MET A 847 -10.39 -23.50 -35.33
CA MET A 847 -11.20 -24.58 -34.73
C MET A 847 -12.55 -24.07 -34.21
N LEU A 848 -12.61 -22.88 -33.58
CA LEU A 848 -13.86 -22.27 -33.13
C LEU A 848 -14.80 -21.93 -34.30
N LEU A 849 -14.26 -21.47 -35.44
CA LEU A 849 -15.02 -21.17 -36.64
C LEU A 849 -15.58 -22.42 -37.33
N GLU A 850 -14.79 -23.50 -37.40
CA GLU A 850 -15.21 -24.77 -38.00
C GLU A 850 -16.37 -25.42 -37.21
N GLY A 851 -16.48 -25.14 -35.92
CA GLY A 851 -17.58 -25.59 -35.06
C GLY A 851 -18.96 -24.96 -35.37
N LYS A 852 -19.08 -23.99 -36.30
CA LYS A 852 -20.31 -23.19 -36.52
C LYS A 852 -21.03 -23.33 -37.88
N ALA A 853 -20.79 -24.39 -38.67
CA ALA A 853 -21.64 -24.68 -39.84
C ALA A 853 -21.97 -26.18 -40.03
N PRO A 854 -23.22 -26.54 -40.42
CA PRO A 854 -23.57 -27.93 -40.73
C PRO A 854 -23.02 -28.31 -42.10
N LEU A 855 -22.31 -29.45 -42.17
CA LEU A 855 -22.09 -30.16 -43.44
C LEU A 855 -23.40 -30.82 -43.90
N THR A 856 -24.36 -30.00 -44.35
CA THR A 856 -25.37 -30.43 -45.34
C THR A 856 -25.09 -29.67 -46.62
N GLY A 857 -24.35 -30.33 -47.50
CA GLY A 857 -23.99 -29.82 -48.80
C GLY A 857 -23.21 -30.89 -49.56
N THR A 858 -23.86 -32.02 -49.85
CA THR A 858 -23.48 -32.87 -50.97
C THR A 858 -24.07 -32.28 -52.26
N PRO A 859 -23.24 -31.89 -53.23
CA PRO A 859 -23.60 -32.01 -54.64
C PRO A 859 -23.11 -33.36 -55.16
N GLU A 860 -24.01 -34.03 -55.86
CA GLU A 860 -23.88 -35.35 -56.48
C GLU A 860 -22.61 -35.56 -57.31
N ASP A 861 -22.01 -36.74 -57.10
CA ASP A 861 -21.69 -37.75 -58.11
C ASP A 861 -21.31 -37.27 -59.52
N VAL A 862 -20.01 -37.37 -59.87
CA VAL A 862 -19.54 -38.18 -61.02
C VAL A 862 -18.17 -38.80 -60.68
N LEU A 863 -18.23 -40.09 -60.34
CA LEU A 863 -17.24 -41.18 -60.45
C LEU A 863 -15.88 -40.89 -61.12
N LEU A 864 -14.81 -41.38 -60.48
CA LEU A 864 -13.88 -42.38 -61.04
C LEU A 864 -13.07 -43.07 -59.92
N ASN A 865 -13.22 -44.39 -59.85
CA ASN A 865 -12.63 -45.34 -58.90
C ASN A 865 -11.21 -45.75 -59.35
N PRO A 866 -10.19 -45.72 -58.46
CA PRO A 866 -9.45 -46.94 -58.08
C PRO A 866 -9.06 -46.90 -56.58
N ALA A 867 -8.76 -47.95 -55.83
CA ALA A 867 -8.47 -49.35 -56.12
C ALA A 867 -8.89 -50.22 -54.91
N SER A 868 -9.49 -51.36 -55.21
CA SER A 868 -9.93 -52.40 -54.28
C SER A 868 -8.84 -53.44 -53.95
N ASP A 869 -7.58 -53.14 -54.25
CA ASP A 869 -6.46 -54.08 -54.08
C ASP A 869 -5.78 -53.97 -52.70
N ASP A 870 -5.81 -52.80 -52.05
CA ASP A 870 -5.16 -52.60 -50.74
C ASP A 870 -5.94 -53.23 -49.58
N LEU A 871 -7.28 -53.33 -49.70
CA LEU A 871 -8.12 -53.97 -48.67
C LEU A 871 -8.01 -55.50 -48.68
N ARG A 872 -7.82 -56.14 -49.85
CA ARG A 872 -7.57 -57.59 -49.93
C ARG A 872 -6.19 -57.96 -49.41
N LEU A 873 -5.19 -57.11 -49.64
CA LEU A 873 -3.84 -57.33 -49.13
C LEU A 873 -3.81 -57.29 -47.59
N ILE A 874 -4.56 -56.37 -46.97
CA ILE A 874 -4.67 -56.28 -45.51
C ILE A 874 -5.42 -57.51 -44.94
N GLU A 875 -6.51 -57.96 -45.56
CA GLU A 875 -7.23 -59.17 -45.14
C GLU A 875 -6.41 -60.47 -45.27
N GLU A 876 -5.63 -60.64 -46.35
CA GLU A 876 -4.72 -61.78 -46.50
C GLU A 876 -3.58 -61.74 -45.47
N THR A 877 -3.05 -60.55 -45.17
CA THR A 877 -1.97 -60.41 -44.19
C THR A 877 -2.44 -60.71 -42.77
N VAL A 878 -3.65 -60.29 -42.40
CA VAL A 878 -4.27 -60.62 -41.10
C VAL A 878 -4.55 -62.12 -40.98
N THR A 879 -4.98 -62.77 -42.06
CA THR A 879 -5.28 -64.21 -42.07
C THR A 879 -4.01 -65.08 -41.93
N GLU A 880 -2.91 -64.70 -42.59
CA GLU A 880 -1.62 -65.39 -42.44
C GLU A 880 -1.00 -65.16 -41.05
N LEU A 881 -1.20 -63.98 -40.45
CA LEU A 881 -0.75 -63.70 -39.08
C LEU A 881 -1.47 -64.59 -38.05
N ASP A 882 -2.79 -64.76 -38.21
CA ASP A 882 -3.61 -65.60 -37.34
C ASP A 882 -3.23 -67.09 -37.45
N LYS A 883 -2.87 -67.53 -38.66
CA LYS A 883 -2.38 -68.89 -38.91
C LYS A 883 -1.01 -69.13 -38.28
N ALA A 884 -0.09 -68.18 -38.40
CA ALA A 884 1.23 -68.24 -37.75
C ALA A 884 1.10 -68.25 -36.21
N LEU A 885 0.17 -67.46 -35.66
CA LEU A 885 -0.11 -67.44 -34.22
C LEU A 885 -0.62 -68.81 -33.73
N LYS A 886 -1.47 -69.47 -34.52
CA LYS A 886 -2.03 -70.78 -34.21
C LYS A 886 -0.99 -71.89 -34.29
N GLU A 887 -0.11 -71.86 -35.29
CA GLU A 887 1.03 -72.80 -35.39
C GLU A 887 2.01 -72.62 -34.22
N LEU A 888 2.23 -71.38 -33.77
CA LEU A 888 3.07 -71.09 -32.61
C LEU A 888 2.43 -71.58 -31.31
N GLN A 889 1.12 -71.42 -31.15
CA GLN A 889 0.37 -71.99 -30.02
C GLN A 889 0.44 -73.52 -30.02
N GLU A 890 0.24 -74.18 -31.17
CA GLU A 890 0.37 -75.64 -31.27
C GLU A 890 1.81 -76.14 -31.03
N ALA A 891 2.82 -75.35 -31.39
CA ALA A 891 4.22 -75.67 -31.10
C ALA A 891 4.52 -75.54 -29.60
N VAL A 892 3.97 -74.52 -28.93
CA VAL A 892 4.07 -74.34 -27.47
C VAL A 892 3.31 -75.45 -26.72
N GLU A 893 2.13 -75.83 -27.18
CA GLU A 893 1.35 -76.94 -26.60
C GLU A 893 2.13 -78.27 -26.73
N ARG A 894 2.72 -78.55 -27.91
CA ARG A 894 3.58 -79.72 -28.12
C ARG A 894 4.84 -79.70 -27.26
N LEU A 895 5.41 -78.53 -27.01
CA LEU A 895 6.57 -78.39 -26.12
C LEU A 895 6.17 -78.66 -24.66
N ARG A 896 4.97 -78.25 -24.27
CA ARG A 896 4.38 -78.48 -22.96
C ARG A 896 4.04 -79.95 -22.73
N GLU A 897 3.42 -80.61 -23.71
CA GLU A 897 3.13 -82.06 -23.66
C GLU A 897 4.41 -82.91 -23.61
N ASN A 898 5.51 -82.49 -24.27
CA ASN A 898 6.81 -83.15 -24.17
C ASN A 898 7.52 -82.93 -22.84
N LEU A 899 7.22 -81.83 -22.13
CA LEU A 899 7.76 -81.55 -20.78
C LEU A 899 6.99 -82.28 -19.67
N ASP A 900 5.71 -82.59 -19.90
CA ASP A 900 4.84 -83.32 -18.95
C ASP A 900 4.88 -84.86 -19.14
N GLN A 901 5.62 -85.39 -20.12
CA GLN A 901 5.83 -86.83 -20.35
C GLN A 901 7.21 -87.34 -19.91
N ASP A 902 7.67 -86.97 -18.71
CA ASP A 902 8.83 -87.62 -18.08
C ASP A 902 8.42 -88.38 -16.80
N PRO A 903 8.09 -89.69 -16.89
CA PRO A 903 8.03 -90.58 -15.75
C PRO A 903 9.31 -91.43 -15.68
N HIS A 904 10.14 -91.10 -14.67
CA HIS A 904 11.27 -91.85 -14.08
C HIS A 904 12.69 -91.64 -14.62
#